data_AF-A0A2E2VSD8-F1
#
_entry.id   AF-A0A2E2VSD8-F1
#
_cell.length_a   1.000
_cell.length_b   1.000
_cell.length_c   1.000
_cell.angle_alpha   90.00
_cell.angle_beta   90.00
_cell.angle_gamma   90.00
#
_symmetry.space_group_name_H-M   'P 1'
#
loop_
_entity.id
_entity.type
_entity.pdbx_description
1 polymer ?
#
loop_
_entity_poly.entity_id
_entity_poly.type
_entity_poly.pdbx_seq_one_letter_code
_entity_poly.pdbx_strand_id
1 'polypeptide(L)'
;MDVSMIMPIIIGIAVVVGGLFVLALLFNAFYKKVPQGFALIKNDMSAKPKVYFTGAFVVPVVHKMEIMKISLITLEVDRRGKDGLICKDNLRADITVAFYLRVNETQEDVLKVAKAISVDRASDRAAVNELFNAKFSEALKTVGKQLQFLDLFENRIMFREKIVEVIGDDLNGYVLEDVAIDYLEQTPRNQLDPNNILDSEGIRRITEITATQNVETNRLERDEELAIKKKNVETKEATLSLERQQSDAEARQKREIETIQAREQAETDKVRQEELLRSEQARLQTEEQVAVGEENKNRQIEVAEQNRLRAIEIEKEKVIKARELEIVHRQREVELEEINKEKALEEERKIIANTISERIAVERKVAEEEERIKEVREVSEADRAKQVQIMDAEAKAQEELIRQVKAAEADEQRAVFKAKEINLMAQADLEAAAKQAEAMKKKAEGDQAEQAAPGLAKAKVLEITAAAREKEGLAEAKIIEAKAGAKEKDGLAEAKVLEEKMRAEAIGVKEKGLSEAATIQAKGDSEAHAEKAKGLAVADAKAAQGKAEAEVLLAKAKAEADGLMEKFSAMNNMSPDSREFEEFRMKLEYGLQEMLASLDANKDVAKEQAAVIAAALENSNIDIVGGQGEYFDKLSKGLGLGNALNGFLEKSPIADILVNRFLGGDDKAKDSKEVN
;
A
#
# COMPACT_ATOMS: atom_id res chain seq x y z
N MET A 1 -55.57 -97.48 -35.43
CA MET A 1 -56.41 -96.40 -36.01
C MET A 1 -56.08 -96.33 -37.48
N ASP A 2 -57.09 -96.47 -38.33
CA ASP A 2 -56.92 -96.47 -39.79
C ASP A 2 -56.26 -95.18 -40.30
N VAL A 3 -55.36 -95.33 -41.28
CA VAL A 3 -54.68 -94.22 -41.96
C VAL A 3 -55.68 -93.21 -42.55
N SER A 4 -56.90 -93.65 -42.88
CA SER A 4 -58.00 -92.82 -43.37
C SER A 4 -58.57 -91.82 -42.35
N MET A 5 -58.49 -92.10 -41.04
CA MET A 5 -58.93 -91.15 -40.00
C MET A 5 -57.84 -90.14 -39.60
N ILE A 6 -56.57 -90.48 -39.83
CA ILE A 6 -55.43 -89.64 -39.41
C ILE A 6 -55.08 -88.61 -40.49
N MET A 7 -55.27 -88.94 -41.77
CA MET A 7 -54.89 -88.08 -42.90
C MET A 7 -55.61 -86.69 -42.96
N PRO A 8 -56.94 -86.55 -42.75
CA PRO A 8 -57.57 -85.24 -42.72
C PRO A 8 -57.14 -84.39 -41.52
N ILE A 9 -56.78 -85.01 -40.40
CA ILE A 9 -56.26 -84.33 -39.21
C ILE A 9 -54.85 -83.79 -39.50
N ILE A 10 -53.98 -84.57 -40.15
CA ILE A 10 -52.64 -84.13 -40.57
C ILE A 10 -52.72 -82.97 -41.57
N ILE A 11 -53.62 -83.03 -42.56
CA ILE A 11 -53.83 -81.94 -43.52
C ILE A 11 -54.37 -80.68 -42.82
N GLY A 12 -55.33 -80.84 -41.90
CA GLY A 12 -55.85 -79.73 -41.10
C GLY A 12 -54.76 -79.06 -40.26
N ILE A 13 -53.92 -79.85 -39.59
CA ILE A 13 -52.75 -79.33 -38.84
C ILE A 13 -51.76 -78.65 -39.79
N ALA A 14 -51.46 -79.23 -40.95
CA ALA A 14 -50.53 -78.64 -41.92
C ALA A 14 -51.04 -77.30 -42.49
N VAL A 15 -52.36 -77.16 -42.73
CA VAL A 15 -52.97 -75.90 -43.16
C VAL A 15 -52.94 -74.86 -42.05
N VAL A 16 -53.23 -75.24 -40.81
CA VAL A 16 -53.17 -74.32 -39.66
C VAL A 16 -51.73 -73.87 -39.40
N VAL A 17 -50.77 -74.80 -39.43
CA VAL A 17 -49.34 -74.51 -39.26
C VAL A 17 -48.81 -73.68 -40.43
N GLY A 18 -49.20 -73.99 -41.67
CA GLY A 18 -48.86 -73.21 -42.85
C GLY A 18 -49.44 -71.80 -42.82
N GLY A 19 -50.70 -71.66 -42.37
CA GLY A 19 -51.35 -70.36 -42.16
C GLY A 19 -50.64 -69.53 -41.09
N LEU A 20 -50.30 -70.14 -39.95
CA LEU A 20 -49.51 -69.49 -38.90
C LEU A 20 -48.11 -69.08 -39.40
N PHE A 21 -47.48 -69.90 -40.24
CA PHE A 21 -46.17 -69.60 -40.82
C PHE A 21 -46.23 -68.39 -41.76
N VAL A 22 -47.24 -68.33 -42.64
CA VAL A 22 -47.47 -67.16 -43.51
C VAL A 22 -47.77 -65.91 -42.67
N LEU A 23 -48.55 -66.05 -41.59
CA LEU A 23 -48.88 -64.94 -40.70
C LEU A 23 -47.65 -64.43 -39.93
N ALA A 24 -46.76 -65.33 -39.51
CA ALA A 24 -45.47 -64.99 -38.91
C ALA A 24 -44.52 -64.28 -39.89
N LEU A 25 -44.47 -64.72 -41.16
CA LEU A 25 -43.70 -64.05 -42.21
C LEU A 25 -44.24 -62.64 -42.50
N LEU A 26 -45.57 -62.47 -42.58
CA LEU A 26 -46.19 -61.16 -42.74
C LEU A 26 -45.92 -60.25 -41.54
N PHE A 27 -45.99 -60.79 -40.32
CA PHE A 27 -45.66 -60.03 -39.11
C PHE A 27 -44.20 -59.57 -39.12
N ASN A 28 -43.26 -60.43 -39.49
CA ASN A 28 -41.85 -60.06 -39.61
C ASN A 28 -41.59 -59.04 -40.74
N ALA A 29 -42.32 -59.14 -41.85
CA ALA A 29 -42.19 -58.21 -42.98
C ALA A 29 -42.72 -56.80 -42.65
N PHE A 30 -43.86 -56.74 -41.95
CA PHE A 30 -44.59 -55.49 -41.68
C PHE A 30 -44.21 -54.83 -40.35
N TYR A 31 -43.73 -55.58 -39.36
CA TYR A 31 -43.27 -54.99 -38.11
C TYR A 31 -41.85 -54.44 -38.25
N LYS A 32 -41.72 -53.11 -38.36
CA LYS A 32 -40.43 -52.43 -38.44
C LYS A 32 -40.00 -52.01 -37.05
N LYS A 33 -38.88 -52.58 -36.58
CA LYS A 33 -38.22 -52.20 -35.33
C LYS A 33 -37.41 -50.94 -35.55
N VAL A 34 -37.45 -50.02 -34.58
CA VAL A 34 -36.70 -48.76 -34.63
C VAL A 34 -35.47 -48.90 -33.75
N PRO A 35 -34.25 -48.63 -34.27
CA PRO A 35 -33.05 -48.59 -33.45
C PRO A 35 -33.12 -47.43 -32.44
N GLN A 36 -32.46 -47.59 -31.29
CA GLN A 36 -32.38 -46.55 -30.27
C GLN A 36 -31.78 -45.26 -30.84
N GLY A 37 -32.30 -44.10 -30.42
CA GLY A 37 -31.90 -42.80 -30.96
C GLY A 37 -32.53 -42.43 -32.30
N PHE A 38 -33.53 -43.19 -32.76
CA PHE A 38 -34.35 -42.89 -33.93
C PHE A 38 -35.84 -42.86 -33.58
N ALA A 39 -36.59 -42.04 -34.31
CA ALA A 39 -38.04 -41.97 -34.26
C ALA A 39 -38.61 -42.35 -35.62
N LEU A 40 -39.61 -43.23 -35.62
CA LEU A 40 -40.32 -43.61 -36.83
C LEU A 40 -41.58 -42.78 -36.98
N ILE A 41 -41.63 -41.99 -38.05
CA ILE A 41 -42.80 -41.24 -38.48
C ILE A 41 -43.56 -42.10 -39.48
N LYS A 42 -44.77 -42.49 -39.10
CA LYS A 42 -45.68 -43.30 -39.89
C LYS A 42 -46.82 -42.39 -40.37
N ASN A 43 -46.86 -42.17 -41.67
CA ASN A 43 -47.94 -41.42 -42.30
C ASN A 43 -49.02 -42.39 -42.81
N ASP A 44 -50.20 -42.29 -42.22
CA ASP A 44 -51.40 -43.08 -42.54
C ASP A 44 -52.43 -42.18 -43.23
N MET A 45 -53.57 -42.74 -43.68
CA MET A 45 -54.71 -41.95 -44.17
C MET A 45 -55.40 -41.07 -43.09
N SER A 46 -54.75 -40.86 -41.94
CA SER A 46 -55.25 -40.06 -40.81
C SER A 46 -54.83 -38.59 -40.93
N ALA A 47 -55.52 -37.69 -40.24
CA ALA A 47 -55.27 -36.25 -40.31
C ALA A 47 -53.92 -35.81 -39.72
N LYS A 48 -53.29 -36.62 -38.87
CA LYS A 48 -51.96 -36.36 -38.29
C LYS A 48 -51.08 -37.61 -38.39
N PRO A 49 -49.83 -37.49 -38.87
CA PRO A 49 -48.86 -38.58 -38.82
C PRO A 49 -48.58 -39.02 -37.37
N LYS A 50 -48.26 -40.31 -37.19
CA LYS A 50 -47.98 -40.89 -35.87
C LYS A 50 -46.49 -41.17 -35.71
N VAL A 51 -45.96 -40.94 -34.51
CA VAL A 51 -44.55 -41.15 -34.19
C VAL A 51 -44.41 -42.35 -33.25
N TYR A 52 -43.45 -43.22 -33.53
CA TYR A 52 -43.16 -44.43 -32.76
C TYR A 52 -41.65 -44.53 -32.47
N PHE A 53 -41.27 -44.82 -31.23
CA PHE A 53 -39.87 -44.91 -30.82
C PHE A 53 -39.32 -46.34 -30.71
N THR A 54 -40.19 -47.35 -30.59
CA THR A 54 -39.78 -48.76 -30.41
C THR A 54 -39.99 -49.60 -31.67
N GLY A 55 -41.17 -49.48 -32.28
CA GLY A 55 -41.53 -50.22 -33.49
C GLY A 55 -42.98 -49.99 -33.87
N ALA A 56 -43.28 -50.07 -35.16
CA ALA A 56 -44.64 -49.93 -35.66
C ALA A 56 -44.90 -50.90 -36.80
N PHE A 57 -46.17 -51.25 -36.96
CA PHE A 57 -46.63 -52.02 -38.10
C PHE A 57 -46.80 -51.10 -39.31
N VAL A 58 -45.99 -51.31 -40.34
CA VAL A 58 -45.95 -50.52 -41.57
C VAL A 58 -46.33 -51.43 -42.74
N VAL A 59 -47.43 -51.09 -43.42
CA VAL A 59 -47.89 -51.80 -44.61
C VAL A 59 -47.41 -50.98 -45.81
N PRO A 60 -46.45 -51.46 -46.61
CA PRO A 60 -45.75 -50.65 -47.63
C PRO A 60 -46.64 -49.92 -48.64
N VAL A 61 -47.86 -50.41 -48.87
CA VAL A 61 -48.82 -49.83 -49.83
C VAL A 61 -49.67 -48.71 -49.21
N VAL A 62 -49.95 -48.78 -47.91
CA VAL A 62 -50.89 -47.86 -47.22
C VAL A 62 -50.15 -46.80 -46.40
N HIS A 63 -48.98 -47.14 -45.88
CA HIS A 63 -48.25 -46.29 -44.92
C HIS A 63 -46.92 -45.83 -45.52
N LYS A 64 -46.65 -44.52 -45.48
CA LYS A 64 -45.30 -44.00 -45.74
C LYS A 64 -44.49 -44.04 -44.44
N MET A 65 -43.26 -44.55 -44.54
CA MET A 65 -42.33 -44.74 -43.42
C MET A 65 -41.17 -43.77 -43.57
N GLU A 66 -40.94 -42.93 -42.56
CA GLU A 66 -39.81 -42.01 -42.50
C GLU A 66 -39.10 -42.20 -41.14
N ILE A 67 -37.78 -42.38 -41.16
CA ILE A 67 -36.98 -42.56 -39.94
C ILE A 67 -36.20 -41.27 -39.70
N MET A 68 -36.37 -40.69 -38.52
CA MET A 68 -35.65 -39.48 -38.08
C MET A 68 -34.66 -39.83 -36.98
N LYS A 69 -33.44 -39.29 -37.02
CA LYS A 69 -32.50 -39.41 -35.90
C LYS A 69 -32.84 -38.36 -34.84
N ILE A 70 -32.97 -38.79 -33.59
CA ILE A 70 -33.29 -37.93 -32.43
C ILE A 70 -32.14 -37.83 -31.43
N SER A 71 -30.97 -38.39 -31.76
CA SER A 71 -29.77 -38.31 -30.92
C SER A 71 -29.17 -36.90 -30.92
N LEU A 72 -28.20 -36.69 -30.03
CA LEU A 72 -27.37 -35.49 -29.95
C LEU A 72 -26.76 -35.06 -31.28
N ILE A 73 -26.84 -33.75 -31.54
CA ILE A 73 -26.25 -32.99 -32.64
C ILE A 73 -25.44 -31.86 -32.01
N THR A 74 -24.20 -31.71 -32.45
CA THR A 74 -23.30 -30.65 -31.99
C THR A 74 -23.29 -29.52 -33.01
N LEU A 75 -23.48 -28.28 -32.55
CA LEU A 75 -23.36 -27.08 -33.35
C LEU A 75 -22.32 -26.16 -32.74
N GLU A 76 -21.36 -25.75 -33.54
CA GLU A 76 -20.28 -24.86 -33.11
C GLU A 76 -20.56 -23.45 -33.63
N VAL A 77 -20.57 -22.48 -32.72
CA VAL A 77 -20.67 -21.06 -33.05
C VAL A 77 -19.34 -20.40 -32.71
N ASP A 78 -18.67 -19.91 -33.76
CA ASP A 78 -17.35 -19.31 -33.65
C ASP A 78 -17.40 -17.79 -33.87
N ARG A 79 -16.94 -17.02 -32.88
CA ARG A 79 -16.96 -15.55 -32.85
C ARG A 79 -15.59 -15.03 -32.43
N ARG A 80 -14.75 -14.68 -33.42
CA ARG A 80 -13.38 -14.20 -33.22
C ARG A 80 -13.08 -12.92 -33.99
N GLY A 81 -12.10 -12.17 -33.53
CA GLY A 81 -11.66 -10.93 -34.14
C GLY A 81 -12.76 -9.87 -34.16
N LYS A 82 -13.07 -9.35 -35.36
CA LYS A 82 -14.10 -8.29 -35.52
C LYS A 82 -15.49 -8.72 -35.10
N ASP A 83 -15.75 -10.03 -35.16
CA ASP A 83 -17.01 -10.65 -34.78
C ASP A 83 -17.03 -11.12 -33.31
N GLY A 84 -15.96 -10.85 -32.56
CA GLY A 84 -15.82 -11.22 -31.16
C GLY A 84 -16.92 -10.62 -30.28
N LEU A 85 -17.18 -11.28 -29.16
CA LEU A 85 -18.22 -10.95 -28.20
C LEU A 85 -17.86 -9.67 -27.44
N ILE A 86 -18.74 -8.67 -27.45
CA ILE A 86 -18.55 -7.41 -26.72
C ILE A 86 -19.12 -7.55 -25.31
N CYS A 87 -18.27 -7.35 -24.33
CA CYS A 87 -18.62 -7.46 -22.91
C CYS A 87 -19.22 -6.15 -22.37
N LYS A 88 -19.69 -6.17 -21.12
CA LYS A 88 -20.24 -5.02 -20.40
C LYS A 88 -19.22 -3.87 -20.26
N ASP A 89 -17.96 -4.21 -20.06
CA ASP A 89 -16.80 -3.31 -19.94
C ASP A 89 -16.22 -2.87 -21.30
N ASN A 90 -16.93 -3.14 -22.40
CA ASN A 90 -16.53 -2.84 -23.77
C ASN A 90 -15.23 -3.54 -24.21
N LEU A 91 -14.77 -4.55 -23.46
CA LEU A 91 -13.73 -5.46 -23.92
C LEU A 91 -14.31 -6.49 -24.87
N ARG A 92 -13.55 -6.82 -25.92
CA ARG A 92 -13.93 -7.83 -26.90
C ARG A 92 -13.25 -9.15 -26.58
N ALA A 93 -14.04 -10.22 -26.57
CA ALA A 93 -13.60 -11.58 -26.33
C ALA A 93 -13.80 -12.44 -27.57
N ASP A 94 -12.78 -13.22 -27.90
CA ASP A 94 -12.83 -14.27 -28.91
C ASP A 94 -13.35 -15.54 -28.25
N ILE A 95 -14.44 -16.09 -28.77
CA ILE A 95 -15.11 -17.25 -28.16
C ILE A 95 -15.57 -18.26 -29.21
N THR A 96 -15.42 -19.53 -28.88
CA THR A 96 -16.02 -20.66 -29.61
C THR A 96 -16.85 -21.48 -28.64
N VAL A 97 -18.14 -21.65 -28.96
CA VAL A 97 -19.11 -22.33 -28.09
C VAL A 97 -19.77 -23.48 -28.86
N ALA A 98 -19.76 -24.67 -28.27
CA ALA A 98 -20.44 -25.85 -28.76
C ALA A 98 -21.79 -26.03 -28.04
N PHE A 99 -22.86 -26.02 -28.83
CA PHE A 99 -24.23 -26.30 -28.39
C PHE A 99 -24.57 -27.75 -28.68
N TYR A 100 -25.04 -28.48 -27.66
CA TYR A 100 -25.47 -29.86 -27.76
C TYR A 100 -27.00 -29.88 -27.83
N LEU A 101 -27.56 -30.23 -28.99
CA LEU A 101 -29.00 -30.28 -29.21
C LEU A 101 -29.47 -31.69 -29.46
N ARG A 102 -30.67 -32.01 -29.01
CA ARG A 102 -31.38 -33.23 -29.39
C ARG A 102 -32.84 -32.92 -29.69
N VAL A 103 -33.53 -33.81 -30.38
CA VAL A 103 -34.98 -33.70 -30.55
C VAL A 103 -35.65 -34.34 -29.35
N ASN A 104 -36.66 -33.69 -28.77
CA ASN A 104 -37.39 -34.24 -27.63
C ASN A 104 -38.14 -35.52 -28.04
N GLU A 105 -38.23 -36.49 -27.12
CA GLU A 105 -38.90 -37.79 -27.34
C GLU A 105 -40.42 -37.71 -27.20
N THR A 106 -41.02 -36.62 -27.68
CA THR A 106 -42.47 -36.44 -27.72
C THR A 106 -42.96 -36.52 -29.16
N GLN A 107 -44.18 -37.02 -29.34
CA GLN A 107 -44.79 -37.11 -30.67
C GLN A 107 -44.96 -35.72 -31.29
N GLU A 108 -45.27 -34.70 -30.49
CA GLU A 108 -45.51 -33.35 -30.98
C GLU A 108 -44.22 -32.69 -31.48
N ASP A 109 -43.13 -32.79 -30.73
CA ASP A 109 -41.87 -32.12 -31.07
C ASP A 109 -41.19 -32.77 -32.27
N VAL A 110 -41.23 -34.10 -32.38
CA VAL A 110 -40.75 -34.82 -33.58
C VAL A 110 -41.51 -34.36 -34.83
N LEU A 111 -42.83 -34.18 -34.74
CA LEU A 111 -43.64 -33.69 -35.86
C LEU A 111 -43.40 -32.21 -36.17
N LYS A 112 -43.11 -31.37 -35.17
CA LYS A 112 -42.72 -29.96 -35.39
C LYS A 112 -41.41 -29.88 -36.16
N VAL A 113 -40.40 -30.62 -35.74
CA VAL A 113 -39.09 -30.68 -36.41
C VAL A 113 -39.23 -31.19 -37.84
N ALA A 114 -39.96 -32.29 -38.03
CA ALA A 114 -40.19 -32.87 -39.35
C ALA A 114 -40.92 -31.90 -40.31
N LYS A 115 -41.80 -31.03 -39.80
CA LYS A 115 -42.45 -29.99 -40.61
C LYS A 115 -41.52 -28.80 -40.90
N ALA A 116 -40.68 -28.42 -39.95
CA ALA A 116 -39.82 -27.23 -40.06
C ALA A 116 -38.66 -27.44 -41.04
N ILE A 117 -37.95 -28.58 -40.93
CA ILE A 117 -36.71 -28.81 -41.68
C ILE A 117 -36.74 -30.10 -42.52
N SER A 118 -37.86 -30.81 -42.60
CA SER A 118 -38.01 -32.15 -43.23
C SER A 118 -37.22 -33.25 -42.51
N VAL A 119 -37.67 -34.51 -42.64
CA VAL A 119 -37.09 -35.64 -41.89
C VAL A 119 -35.62 -35.89 -42.28
N ASP A 120 -35.29 -35.73 -43.56
CA ASP A 120 -33.95 -36.01 -44.07
C ASP A 120 -32.92 -34.96 -43.62
N ARG A 121 -33.31 -33.68 -43.54
CA ARG A 121 -32.40 -32.60 -43.11
C ARG A 121 -32.45 -32.34 -41.60
N ALA A 122 -33.40 -32.90 -40.87
CA ALA A 122 -33.45 -32.79 -39.40
C ALA A 122 -32.21 -33.38 -38.71
N SER A 123 -31.51 -34.29 -39.40
CA SER A 123 -30.28 -34.93 -38.91
C SER A 123 -29.01 -34.33 -39.52
N ASP A 124 -29.13 -33.39 -40.46
CA ASP A 124 -28.00 -32.78 -41.14
C ASP A 124 -27.51 -31.56 -40.34
N ARG A 125 -26.24 -31.60 -39.93
CA ARG A 125 -25.59 -30.54 -39.15
C ARG A 125 -25.65 -29.20 -39.88
N ALA A 126 -25.47 -29.18 -41.20
CA ALA A 126 -25.45 -27.94 -41.97
C ALA A 126 -26.81 -27.25 -41.97
N ALA A 127 -27.89 -28.01 -42.17
CA ALA A 127 -29.24 -27.50 -42.18
C ALA A 127 -29.68 -26.98 -40.80
N VAL A 128 -29.37 -27.73 -39.74
CA VAL A 128 -29.68 -27.30 -38.37
C VAL A 128 -28.86 -26.06 -37.97
N ASN A 129 -27.59 -25.97 -38.40
CA ASN A 129 -26.77 -24.78 -38.20
C ASN A 129 -27.39 -23.55 -38.87
N GLU A 130 -27.82 -23.65 -40.13
CA GLU A 130 -28.48 -22.54 -40.85
C GLU A 130 -29.73 -22.04 -40.13
N LEU A 131 -30.50 -22.95 -39.51
CA LEU A 131 -31.73 -22.61 -38.79
C LEU A 131 -31.48 -21.87 -37.47
N PHE A 132 -30.45 -22.23 -36.70
CA PHE A 132 -30.27 -21.74 -35.33
C PHE A 132 -29.05 -20.83 -35.11
N ASN A 133 -28.08 -20.77 -36.03
CA ASN A 133 -26.86 -19.98 -35.85
C ASN A 133 -27.16 -18.51 -35.52
N ALA A 134 -28.14 -17.90 -36.20
CA ALA A 134 -28.58 -16.54 -35.89
C ALA A 134 -29.12 -16.40 -34.45
N LYS A 135 -29.95 -17.35 -33.98
CA LYS A 135 -30.53 -17.33 -32.62
C LYS A 135 -29.46 -17.53 -31.55
N PHE A 136 -28.52 -18.44 -31.75
CA PHE A 136 -27.42 -18.67 -30.80
C PHE A 136 -26.41 -17.52 -30.81
N SER A 137 -26.09 -16.97 -31.98
CA SER A 137 -25.24 -15.78 -32.05
C SER A 137 -25.87 -14.58 -31.33
N GLU A 138 -27.18 -14.41 -31.40
CA GLU A 138 -27.89 -13.32 -30.69
C GLU A 138 -27.91 -13.55 -29.19
N ALA A 139 -28.15 -14.79 -28.75
CA ALA A 139 -28.08 -15.15 -27.34
C ALA A 139 -26.69 -14.89 -26.75
N LEU A 140 -25.63 -15.32 -27.46
CA LEU A 140 -24.24 -15.07 -27.04
C LEU A 140 -23.97 -13.56 -26.89
N LYS A 141 -24.37 -12.74 -27.88
CA LYS A 141 -24.22 -11.27 -27.82
C LYS A 141 -24.96 -10.66 -26.64
N THR A 142 -26.18 -11.11 -26.39
CA THR A 142 -27.03 -10.63 -25.30
C THR A 142 -26.38 -10.92 -23.94
N VAL A 143 -25.94 -12.16 -23.72
CA VAL A 143 -25.32 -12.55 -22.45
C VAL A 143 -23.96 -11.89 -22.26
N GLY A 144 -23.13 -11.84 -23.31
CA GLY A 144 -21.83 -11.18 -23.23
C GLY A 144 -21.95 -9.72 -22.81
N LYS A 145 -22.95 -8.99 -23.32
CA LYS A 145 -23.14 -7.58 -22.93
C LYS A 145 -23.56 -7.38 -21.47
N GLN A 146 -24.06 -8.42 -20.81
CA GLN A 146 -24.45 -8.38 -19.40
C GLN A 146 -23.30 -8.66 -18.43
N LEU A 147 -22.21 -9.30 -18.88
CA LEU A 147 -21.09 -9.76 -18.03
C LEU A 147 -19.82 -8.95 -18.33
N GLN A 148 -18.93 -8.83 -17.33
CA GLN A 148 -17.60 -8.28 -17.56
C GLN A 148 -16.69 -9.33 -18.19
N PHE A 149 -15.60 -8.91 -18.84
CA PHE A 149 -14.68 -9.85 -19.48
C PHE A 149 -14.09 -10.85 -18.50
N LEU A 150 -13.69 -10.39 -17.31
CA LEU A 150 -13.08 -11.24 -16.28
C LEU A 150 -14.06 -12.31 -15.78
N ASP A 151 -15.35 -11.98 -15.67
CA ASP A 151 -16.41 -12.91 -15.23
C ASP A 151 -16.54 -14.11 -16.18
N LEU A 152 -16.27 -13.92 -17.49
CA LEU A 152 -16.31 -15.01 -18.47
C LEU A 152 -15.21 -16.05 -18.22
N PHE A 153 -14.07 -15.64 -17.65
CA PHE A 153 -12.96 -16.52 -17.31
C PHE A 153 -13.15 -17.20 -15.96
N GLU A 154 -13.51 -16.42 -14.95
CA GLU A 154 -13.62 -16.90 -13.58
C GLU A 154 -14.90 -17.73 -13.37
N ASN A 155 -16.03 -17.29 -13.95
CA ASN A 155 -17.36 -17.83 -13.67
C ASN A 155 -18.03 -18.43 -14.92
N ARG A 156 -17.38 -19.41 -15.55
CA ARG A 156 -17.88 -20.08 -16.77
C ARG A 156 -19.26 -20.73 -16.61
N ILE A 157 -19.60 -21.19 -15.41
CA ILE A 157 -20.91 -21.80 -15.11
C ILE A 157 -22.02 -20.76 -15.24
N MET A 158 -21.85 -19.58 -14.65
CA MET A 158 -22.83 -18.50 -14.74
C MET A 158 -23.08 -18.08 -16.19
N PHE A 159 -22.01 -17.98 -16.99
CA PHE A 159 -22.14 -17.65 -18.40
C PHE A 159 -22.97 -18.70 -19.15
N ARG A 160 -22.72 -19.99 -18.88
CA ARG A 160 -23.49 -21.11 -19.45
C ARG A 160 -24.97 -21.04 -19.08
N GLU A 161 -25.28 -20.85 -17.80
CA GLU A 161 -26.67 -20.79 -17.31
C GLU A 161 -27.44 -19.64 -17.97
N LYS A 162 -26.82 -18.45 -18.07
CA LYS A 162 -27.44 -17.31 -18.75
C LYS A 162 -27.66 -17.54 -20.24
N ILE A 163 -26.76 -18.27 -20.92
CA ILE A 163 -26.96 -18.64 -22.33
C ILE A 163 -28.21 -19.52 -22.46
N VAL A 164 -28.35 -20.54 -21.60
CA VAL A 164 -29.53 -21.43 -21.60
C VAL A 164 -30.80 -20.63 -21.32
N GLU A 165 -30.76 -19.70 -20.35
CA GLU A 165 -31.89 -18.82 -19.99
C GLU A 165 -32.35 -17.94 -21.17
N VAL A 166 -31.42 -17.32 -21.90
CA VAL A 166 -31.74 -16.43 -23.03
C VAL A 166 -32.26 -17.19 -24.24
N ILE A 167 -31.74 -18.39 -24.51
CA ILE A 167 -32.21 -19.23 -25.63
C ILE A 167 -33.62 -19.77 -25.35
N GLY A 168 -33.87 -20.16 -24.10
CA GLY A 168 -35.11 -20.78 -23.63
C GLY A 168 -35.36 -22.17 -24.22
N ASP A 169 -36.54 -22.72 -23.95
CA ASP A 169 -36.92 -24.08 -24.37
C ASP A 169 -37.51 -24.17 -25.79
N ASP A 170 -37.81 -23.03 -26.43
CA ASP A 170 -38.52 -23.02 -27.71
C ASP A 170 -37.57 -23.06 -28.91
N LEU A 171 -37.09 -24.26 -29.24
CA LEU A 171 -36.26 -24.53 -30.42
C LEU A 171 -37.00 -25.37 -31.47
N ASN A 172 -38.27 -25.06 -31.77
CA ASN A 172 -39.04 -25.74 -32.83
C ASN A 172 -39.11 -27.29 -32.67
N GLY A 173 -39.06 -27.78 -31.43
CA GLY A 173 -39.05 -29.21 -31.09
C GLY A 173 -37.66 -29.81 -30.84
N TYR A 174 -36.58 -29.04 -31.06
CA TYR A 174 -35.27 -29.34 -30.47
C TYR A 174 -35.24 -28.91 -29.00
N VAL A 175 -34.35 -29.51 -28.23
CA VAL A 175 -34.04 -29.18 -26.85
C VAL A 175 -32.53 -29.03 -26.74
N LEU A 176 -32.10 -27.99 -26.02
CA LEU A 176 -30.70 -27.78 -25.69
C LEU A 176 -30.35 -28.64 -24.48
N GLU A 177 -29.42 -29.59 -24.66
CA GLU A 177 -28.99 -30.51 -23.62
C GLU A 177 -27.85 -29.93 -22.77
N ASP A 178 -26.85 -29.33 -23.43
CA ASP A 178 -25.74 -28.63 -22.75
C ASP A 178 -25.11 -27.58 -23.68
N VAL A 179 -24.32 -26.69 -23.07
CA VAL A 179 -23.51 -25.68 -23.75
C VAL A 179 -22.09 -25.76 -23.20
N ALA A 180 -21.11 -26.00 -24.08
CA ALA A 180 -19.70 -26.01 -23.72
C ALA A 180 -18.97 -24.84 -24.38
N ILE A 181 -18.04 -24.23 -23.63
CA ILE A 181 -17.18 -23.16 -24.12
C ILE A 181 -15.84 -23.80 -24.45
N ASP A 182 -15.55 -23.97 -25.73
CA ASP A 182 -14.33 -24.65 -26.21
C ASP A 182 -13.12 -23.71 -26.16
N TYR A 183 -13.33 -22.45 -26.53
CA TYR A 183 -12.28 -21.43 -26.60
C TYR A 183 -12.81 -20.11 -26.05
N LEU A 184 -11.99 -19.42 -25.25
CA LEU A 184 -12.26 -18.08 -24.75
C LEU A 184 -10.93 -17.35 -24.51
N GLU A 185 -10.69 -16.28 -25.27
CA GLU A 185 -9.53 -15.40 -25.13
C GLU A 185 -9.92 -13.93 -25.32
N GLN A 186 -9.06 -13.01 -24.91
CA GLN A 186 -9.23 -11.61 -25.30
C GLN A 186 -8.92 -11.45 -26.79
N THR A 187 -9.75 -10.71 -27.52
CA THR A 187 -9.42 -10.34 -28.91
C THR A 187 -8.12 -9.52 -28.92
N PRO A 188 -7.11 -9.90 -29.71
CA PRO A 188 -5.84 -9.19 -29.72
C PRO A 188 -6.01 -7.77 -30.26
N ARG A 189 -5.20 -6.83 -29.72
CA ARG A 189 -5.33 -5.39 -30.00
C ARG A 189 -5.20 -5.02 -31.49
N ASN A 190 -4.51 -5.83 -32.29
CA ASN A 190 -4.36 -5.64 -33.73
C ASN A 190 -5.64 -5.89 -34.53
N GLN A 191 -6.63 -6.57 -33.95
CA GLN A 191 -7.91 -6.88 -34.58
C GLN A 191 -9.05 -5.93 -34.15
N LEU A 192 -8.79 -5.04 -33.19
CA LEU A 192 -9.71 -4.01 -32.73
C LEU A 192 -9.64 -2.79 -33.67
N ASP A 193 -10.79 -2.17 -33.97
CA ASP A 193 -10.84 -0.98 -34.83
C ASP A 193 -10.82 0.31 -33.99
N PRO A 194 -9.76 1.14 -34.08
CA PRO A 194 -9.70 2.42 -33.37
C PRO A 194 -10.81 3.39 -33.76
N ASN A 195 -11.41 3.26 -34.94
CA ASN A 195 -12.48 4.17 -35.38
C ASN A 195 -13.86 3.76 -34.85
N ASN A 196 -14.00 2.56 -34.27
CA ASN A 196 -15.23 2.11 -33.65
C ASN A 196 -15.29 2.60 -32.20
N ILE A 197 -16.41 3.19 -31.78
CA ILE A 197 -16.58 3.78 -30.43
C ILE A 197 -16.36 2.73 -29.33
N LEU A 198 -16.91 1.53 -29.48
CA LEU A 198 -16.82 0.48 -28.47
C LEU A 198 -15.40 -0.07 -28.36
N ASP A 199 -14.76 -0.34 -29.51
CA ASP A 199 -13.38 -0.82 -29.53
C ASP A 199 -12.40 0.27 -29.05
N SER A 200 -12.64 1.55 -29.34
CA SER A 200 -11.90 2.68 -28.79
C SER A 200 -11.94 2.72 -27.25
N GLU A 201 -13.13 2.58 -26.67
CA GLU A 201 -13.28 2.51 -25.22
C GLU A 201 -12.60 1.27 -24.64
N GLY A 202 -12.73 0.12 -25.31
CA GLY A 202 -12.02 -1.11 -24.95
C GLY A 202 -10.50 -0.93 -24.96
N ILE A 203 -9.93 -0.35 -26.02
CA ILE A 203 -8.49 -0.08 -26.14
C ILE A 203 -8.02 0.88 -25.03
N ARG A 204 -8.80 1.93 -24.73
CA ARG A 204 -8.53 2.85 -23.61
C ARG A 204 -8.47 2.07 -22.30
N ARG A 205 -9.47 1.22 -22.04
CA ARG A 205 -9.58 0.45 -20.79
C ARG A 205 -8.46 -0.58 -20.64
N ILE A 206 -8.13 -1.32 -21.70
CA ILE A 206 -6.98 -2.23 -21.72
C ILE A 206 -5.70 -1.47 -21.39
N THR A 207 -5.48 -0.33 -22.05
CA THR A 207 -4.28 0.49 -21.86
C THR A 207 -4.18 1.01 -20.42
N GLU A 208 -5.30 1.46 -19.83
CA GLU A 208 -5.37 1.93 -18.44
C GLU A 208 -5.03 0.84 -17.42
N ILE A 209 -5.64 -0.34 -17.57
CA ILE A 209 -5.41 -1.48 -16.67
C ILE A 209 -3.97 -1.98 -16.81
N THR A 210 -3.49 -2.19 -18.04
CA THR A 210 -2.12 -2.63 -18.29
C THR A 210 -1.09 -1.60 -17.81
N ALA A 211 -1.34 -0.30 -17.99
CA ALA A 211 -0.45 0.75 -17.49
C ALA A 211 -0.35 0.72 -15.96
N THR A 212 -1.49 0.63 -15.27
CA THR A 212 -1.52 0.52 -13.80
C THR A 212 -0.75 -0.73 -13.32
N GLN A 213 -1.00 -1.89 -13.95
CA GLN A 213 -0.30 -3.12 -13.59
C GLN A 213 1.20 -3.06 -13.90
N ASN A 214 1.61 -2.44 -14.99
CA ASN A 214 3.02 -2.26 -15.33
C ASN A 214 3.72 -1.32 -14.35
N VAL A 215 3.07 -0.24 -13.91
CA VAL A 215 3.61 0.67 -12.89
C VAL A 215 3.76 -0.05 -11.56
N GLU A 216 2.75 -0.79 -11.11
CA GLU A 216 2.85 -1.58 -9.87
C GLU A 216 3.91 -2.67 -9.98
N THR A 217 4.00 -3.38 -11.10
CA THR A 217 5.05 -4.37 -11.37
C THR A 217 6.43 -3.73 -11.28
N ASN A 218 6.63 -2.58 -11.95
CA ASN A 218 7.89 -1.86 -11.90
C ASN A 218 8.22 -1.36 -10.49
N ARG A 219 7.22 -0.88 -9.73
CA ARG A 219 7.40 -0.46 -8.34
C ARG A 219 7.88 -1.62 -7.48
N LEU A 220 7.22 -2.77 -7.58
CA LEU A 220 7.60 -3.99 -6.86
C LEU A 220 9.01 -4.45 -7.22
N GLU A 221 9.38 -4.44 -8.50
CA GLU A 221 10.75 -4.75 -8.96
C GLU A 221 11.79 -3.75 -8.39
N ARG A 222 11.49 -2.45 -8.40
CA ARG A 222 12.41 -1.42 -7.85
C ARG A 222 12.55 -1.55 -6.32
N ASP A 223 11.45 -1.83 -5.63
CA ASP A 223 11.43 -2.04 -4.18
C ASP A 223 12.23 -3.31 -3.80
N GLU A 224 12.07 -4.39 -4.57
CA GLU A 224 12.87 -5.61 -4.44
C GLU A 224 14.37 -5.33 -4.65
N GLU A 225 14.74 -4.62 -5.73
CA GLU A 225 16.13 -4.23 -5.99
C GLU A 225 16.71 -3.37 -4.86
N LEU A 226 15.94 -2.40 -4.34
CA LEU A 226 16.36 -1.55 -3.23
C LEU A 226 16.54 -2.36 -1.95
N ALA A 227 15.64 -3.28 -1.65
CA ALA A 227 15.73 -4.16 -0.48
C ALA A 227 16.97 -5.06 -0.57
N ILE A 228 17.21 -5.69 -1.73
CA ILE A 228 18.41 -6.50 -1.99
C ILE A 228 19.68 -5.65 -1.84
N LYS A 229 19.71 -4.46 -2.46
CA LYS A 229 20.87 -3.56 -2.40
C LYS A 229 21.16 -3.09 -0.98
N LYS A 230 20.13 -2.72 -0.22
CA LYS A 230 20.25 -2.37 1.20
C LYS A 230 20.82 -3.54 1.99
N LYS A 231 20.31 -4.76 1.79
CA LYS A 231 20.81 -5.95 2.48
C LYS A 231 22.25 -6.28 2.11
N ASN A 232 22.64 -6.08 0.85
CA ASN A 232 24.01 -6.25 0.39
C ASN A 232 24.96 -5.22 1.02
N VAL A 233 24.53 -3.95 1.14
CA VAL A 233 25.31 -2.91 1.84
C VAL A 233 25.48 -3.26 3.31
N GLU A 234 24.40 -3.60 4.01
CA GLU A 234 24.44 -4.05 5.42
C GLU A 234 25.37 -5.26 5.60
N THR A 235 25.26 -6.26 4.72
CA THR A 235 26.11 -7.45 4.76
C THR A 235 27.57 -7.10 4.52
N LYS A 236 27.86 -6.17 3.60
CA LYS A 236 29.22 -5.75 3.28
C LYS A 236 29.84 -4.92 4.40
N GLU A 237 29.09 -4.01 5.01
CA GLU A 237 29.53 -3.26 6.20
C GLU A 237 29.83 -4.21 7.37
N ALA A 238 28.93 -5.18 7.64
CA ALA A 238 29.15 -6.20 8.65
C ALA A 238 30.40 -7.04 8.35
N THR A 239 30.57 -7.49 7.11
CA THR A 239 31.75 -8.27 6.68
C THR A 239 33.04 -7.47 6.88
N LEU A 240 33.09 -6.21 6.44
CA LEU A 240 34.25 -5.34 6.61
C LEU A 240 34.56 -5.08 8.09
N SER A 241 33.54 -4.95 8.94
CA SER A 241 33.73 -4.80 10.39
C SER A 241 34.34 -6.06 11.02
N LEU A 242 33.91 -7.24 10.58
CA LEU A 242 34.44 -8.53 11.05
C LEU A 242 35.86 -8.76 10.54
N GLU A 243 36.15 -8.43 9.28
CA GLU A 243 37.52 -8.48 8.72
C GLU A 243 38.47 -7.55 9.49
N ARG A 244 38.02 -6.33 9.82
CA ARG A 244 38.79 -5.41 10.65
C ARG A 244 39.04 -6.00 12.04
N GLN A 245 38.02 -6.57 12.68
CA GLN A 245 38.17 -7.22 13.98
C GLN A 245 39.13 -8.41 13.92
N GLN A 246 39.06 -9.22 12.87
CA GLN A 246 39.97 -10.34 12.63
C GLN A 246 41.41 -9.83 12.45
N SER A 247 41.61 -8.83 11.60
CA SER A 247 42.94 -8.23 11.39
C SER A 247 43.52 -7.62 12.66
N ASP A 248 42.69 -6.94 13.47
CA ASP A 248 43.12 -6.37 14.76
C ASP A 248 43.46 -7.48 15.77
N ALA A 249 42.70 -8.59 15.78
CA ALA A 249 42.97 -9.74 16.64
C ALA A 249 44.26 -10.48 16.23
N GLU A 250 44.46 -10.73 14.93
CA GLU A 250 45.68 -11.34 14.39
C GLU A 250 46.91 -10.47 14.67
N ALA A 251 46.80 -9.15 14.51
CA ALA A 251 47.88 -8.22 14.82
C ALA A 251 48.18 -8.13 16.32
N ARG A 252 47.20 -8.34 17.20
CA ARG A 252 47.42 -8.45 18.66
C ARG A 252 48.09 -9.77 19.01
N GLN A 253 47.59 -10.88 18.49
CA GLN A 253 48.16 -12.21 18.71
C GLN A 253 49.62 -12.27 18.26
N LYS A 254 49.94 -11.72 17.07
CA LYS A 254 51.31 -11.65 16.58
C LYS A 254 52.22 -10.84 17.51
N ARG A 255 51.75 -9.68 17.98
CA ARG A 255 52.50 -8.85 18.95
C ARG A 255 52.71 -9.56 20.28
N GLU A 256 51.72 -10.28 20.79
CA GLU A 256 51.84 -11.06 22.02
C GLU A 256 52.86 -12.20 21.85
N ILE A 257 52.81 -12.94 20.74
CA ILE A 257 53.79 -14.00 20.45
C ILE A 257 55.21 -13.43 20.37
N GLU A 258 55.41 -12.34 19.62
CA GLU A 258 56.72 -11.68 19.49
C GLU A 258 57.23 -11.15 20.85
N THR A 259 56.34 -10.61 21.68
CA THR A 259 56.69 -10.13 23.03
C THR A 259 57.07 -11.28 23.96
N ILE A 260 56.32 -12.39 23.94
CA ILE A 260 56.63 -13.59 24.73
C ILE A 260 57.96 -14.20 24.27
N GLN A 261 58.17 -14.35 22.96
CA GLN A 261 59.44 -14.85 22.42
C GLN A 261 60.62 -13.96 22.84
N ALA A 262 60.49 -12.64 22.73
CA ALA A 262 61.54 -11.72 23.17
C ALA A 262 61.84 -11.83 24.67
N ARG A 263 60.81 -12.04 25.50
CA ARG A 263 60.98 -12.20 26.95
C ARG A 263 61.65 -13.52 27.32
N GLU A 264 61.20 -14.63 26.73
CA GLU A 264 61.79 -15.96 26.94
C GLU A 264 63.24 -16.01 26.46
N GLN A 265 63.55 -15.36 25.34
CA GLN A 265 64.92 -15.23 24.82
C GLN A 265 65.81 -14.45 25.80
N ALA A 266 65.32 -13.31 26.33
CA ALA A 266 66.06 -12.50 27.29
C ALA A 266 66.31 -13.23 28.62
N GLU A 267 65.33 -13.98 29.14
CA GLU A 267 65.52 -14.82 30.33
C GLU A 267 66.50 -15.96 30.06
N THR A 268 66.40 -16.62 28.90
CA THR A 268 67.35 -17.67 28.50
C THR A 268 68.78 -17.14 28.43
N ASP A 269 68.98 -15.97 27.82
CA ASP A 269 70.30 -15.35 27.72
C ASP A 269 70.82 -14.92 29.09
N LYS A 270 69.97 -14.39 29.98
CA LYS A 270 70.34 -14.03 31.35
C LYS A 270 70.81 -15.25 32.14
N VAL A 271 70.05 -16.34 32.11
CA VAL A 271 70.43 -17.60 32.79
C VAL A 271 71.73 -18.16 32.22
N ARG A 272 71.91 -18.11 30.89
CA ARG A 272 73.17 -18.53 30.24
C ARG A 272 74.36 -17.70 30.72
N GLN A 273 74.22 -16.37 30.86
CA GLN A 273 75.29 -15.51 31.37
C GLN A 273 75.57 -15.75 32.86
N GLU A 274 74.55 -16.00 33.68
CA GLU A 274 74.72 -16.32 35.11
C GLU A 274 75.48 -17.64 35.32
N GLU A 275 75.15 -18.68 34.55
CA GLU A 275 75.87 -19.97 34.59
C GLU A 275 77.33 -19.84 34.11
N LEU A 276 77.59 -19.03 33.08
CA LEU A 276 78.95 -18.73 32.63
C LEU A 276 79.76 -18.00 33.71
N LEU A 277 79.18 -16.98 34.35
CA LEU A 277 79.83 -16.25 35.44
C LEU A 277 80.19 -17.20 36.60
N ARG A 278 79.27 -18.12 36.95
CA ARG A 278 79.49 -19.10 38.01
C ARG A 278 80.61 -20.09 37.67
N SER A 279 80.66 -20.57 36.42
CA SER A 279 81.74 -21.42 35.95
C SER A 279 83.10 -20.71 35.97
N GLU A 280 83.16 -19.45 35.52
CA GLU A 280 84.39 -18.65 35.53
C GLU A 280 84.88 -18.33 36.94
N GLN A 281 83.97 -17.98 37.86
CA GLN A 281 84.33 -17.77 39.27
C GLN A 281 84.92 -19.02 39.93
N ALA A 282 84.33 -20.19 39.68
CA ALA A 282 84.85 -21.46 40.20
C ALA A 282 86.25 -21.80 39.64
N ARG A 283 86.48 -21.50 38.35
CA ARG A 283 87.80 -21.66 37.71
C ARG A 283 88.84 -20.73 38.35
N LEU A 284 88.52 -19.44 38.46
CA LEU A 284 89.42 -18.43 39.05
C LEU A 284 89.77 -18.75 40.50
N GLN A 285 88.79 -19.16 41.32
CA GLN A 285 89.05 -19.57 42.70
C GLN A 285 89.97 -20.81 42.78
N THR A 286 89.82 -21.75 41.85
CA THR A 286 90.70 -22.93 41.78
C THR A 286 92.11 -22.53 41.38
N GLU A 287 92.27 -21.68 40.37
CA GLU A 287 93.56 -21.14 39.92
C GLU A 287 94.26 -20.36 41.04
N GLU A 288 93.54 -19.50 41.77
CA GLU A 288 94.08 -18.73 42.90
C GLU A 288 94.58 -19.65 44.02
N GLN A 289 93.80 -20.69 44.39
CA GLN A 289 94.21 -21.64 45.43
C GLN A 289 95.45 -22.46 45.05
N VAL A 290 95.56 -22.88 43.77
CA VAL A 290 96.75 -23.58 43.27
C VAL A 290 97.96 -22.66 43.31
N ALA A 291 97.83 -21.41 42.85
CA ALA A 291 98.92 -20.44 42.85
C ALA A 291 99.43 -20.12 44.26
N VAL A 292 98.53 -19.90 45.23
CA VAL A 292 98.89 -19.68 46.64
C VAL A 292 99.55 -20.92 47.25
N GLY A 293 99.11 -22.13 46.86
CA GLY A 293 99.73 -23.38 47.30
C GLY A 293 101.17 -23.53 46.80
N GLU A 294 101.43 -23.22 45.54
CA GLU A 294 102.78 -23.24 44.96
C GLU A 294 103.71 -22.20 45.59
N GLU A 295 103.23 -20.97 45.82
CA GLU A 295 104.01 -19.92 46.46
C GLU A 295 104.41 -20.31 47.89
N ASN A 296 103.47 -20.86 48.67
CA ASN A 296 103.75 -21.32 50.04
C ASN A 296 104.77 -22.47 50.07
N LYS A 297 104.70 -23.41 49.13
CA LYS A 297 105.69 -24.49 49.00
C LYS A 297 107.08 -23.94 48.72
N ASN A 298 107.21 -22.99 47.79
CA ASN A 298 108.49 -22.37 47.45
C ASN A 298 109.08 -21.62 48.66
N ARG A 299 108.25 -20.87 49.39
CA ARG A 299 108.67 -20.16 50.61
C ARG A 299 109.19 -21.12 51.69
N GLN A 300 108.58 -22.30 51.84
CA GLN A 300 109.05 -23.31 52.81
C GLN A 300 110.42 -23.89 52.45
N ILE A 301 110.68 -24.13 51.15
CA ILE A 301 111.98 -24.63 50.68
C ILE A 301 113.08 -23.59 50.95
N GLU A 302 112.82 -22.32 50.64
CA GLU A 302 113.79 -21.24 50.81
C GLU A 302 114.13 -20.99 52.29
N VAL A 303 113.14 -21.02 53.17
CA VAL A 303 113.35 -20.91 54.63
C VAL A 303 114.17 -22.09 55.17
N ALA A 304 113.97 -23.31 54.66
CA ALA A 304 114.73 -24.48 55.08
C ALA A 304 116.22 -24.39 54.66
N GLU A 305 116.51 -23.92 53.44
CA GLU A 305 117.88 -23.68 52.98
C GLU A 305 118.58 -22.58 53.79
N GLN A 306 117.91 -21.46 54.04
CA GLN A 306 118.48 -20.37 54.82
C GLN A 306 118.78 -20.77 56.27
N ASN A 307 117.90 -21.56 56.91
CA ASN A 307 118.14 -22.05 58.27
C ASN A 307 119.35 -22.99 58.35
N ARG A 308 119.57 -23.83 57.32
CA ARG A 308 120.75 -24.70 57.24
C ARG A 308 122.04 -23.88 57.11
N LEU A 309 122.03 -22.82 56.29
CA LEU A 309 123.21 -21.96 56.12
C LEU A 309 123.55 -21.18 57.40
N ARG A 310 122.54 -20.63 58.09
CA ARG A 310 122.73 -19.91 59.37
C ARG A 310 123.31 -20.79 60.47
N ALA A 311 122.94 -22.07 60.53
CA ALA A 311 123.49 -22.99 61.54
C ALA A 311 125.01 -23.18 61.40
N ILE A 312 125.54 -23.24 60.17
CA ILE A 312 126.97 -23.42 59.90
C ILE A 312 127.77 -22.15 60.22
N GLU A 313 127.17 -20.98 60.06
CA GLU A 313 127.82 -19.69 60.29
C GLU A 313 127.94 -19.35 61.79
N ILE A 314 126.92 -19.71 62.59
CA ILE A 314 126.91 -19.48 64.04
C ILE A 314 128.00 -20.28 64.78
N GLU A 315 128.33 -21.50 64.35
CA GLU A 315 129.43 -22.26 64.95
C GLU A 315 130.80 -21.63 64.71
N LYS A 316 131.01 -20.99 63.55
CA LYS A 316 132.26 -20.31 63.22
C LYS A 316 132.41 -18.98 63.97
N GLU A 317 131.32 -18.26 64.19
CA GLU A 317 131.34 -16.93 64.83
C GLU A 317 131.55 -16.98 66.36
N LYS A 318 131.12 -18.07 67.03
CA LYS A 318 131.33 -18.26 68.48
C LYS A 318 132.81 -18.33 68.88
N VAL A 319 133.69 -18.77 67.99
CA VAL A 319 135.14 -18.85 68.24
C VAL A 319 135.82 -17.48 68.14
N ILE A 320 135.25 -16.56 67.35
CA ILE A 320 135.82 -15.24 67.09
C ILE A 320 135.34 -14.22 68.13
N LYS A 321 134.05 -14.25 68.52
CA LYS A 321 133.47 -13.35 69.52
C LYS A 321 134.10 -13.45 70.92
N ALA A 322 134.72 -14.58 71.27
CA ALA A 322 135.49 -14.71 72.52
C ALA A 322 136.77 -13.85 72.55
N ARG A 323 137.26 -13.37 71.40
CA ARG A 323 138.53 -12.64 71.28
C ARG A 323 138.38 -11.12 71.17
N GLU A 324 137.17 -10.62 70.86
CA GLU A 324 136.94 -9.19 70.56
C GLU A 324 136.16 -8.44 71.66
N LEU A 325 135.55 -9.15 72.61
CA LEU A 325 134.75 -8.54 73.69
C LEU A 325 135.55 -7.77 74.76
N GLU A 326 136.88 -7.86 74.76
CA GLU A 326 137.73 -7.14 75.72
C GLU A 326 137.95 -5.65 75.35
N ILE A 327 137.73 -5.27 74.08
CA ILE A 327 138.14 -3.94 73.57
C ILE A 327 136.96 -2.95 73.49
N VAL A 328 135.71 -3.42 73.42
CA VAL A 328 134.53 -2.56 73.15
C VAL A 328 133.93 -1.92 74.41
N HIS A 329 134.38 -2.31 75.61
CA HIS A 329 133.84 -1.82 76.88
C HIS A 329 134.12 -0.34 77.21
N ARG A 330 134.68 0.46 76.30
CA ARG A 330 135.20 1.79 76.62
C ARG A 330 134.54 2.99 75.91
N GLN A 331 133.63 2.84 74.94
CA GLN A 331 133.32 3.99 74.06
C GLN A 331 131.84 4.28 73.68
N ARG A 332 130.84 3.58 74.23
CA ARG A 332 129.42 3.80 73.83
C ARG A 332 128.47 4.22 74.95
N GLU A 333 129.02 4.87 75.97
CA GLU A 333 128.22 5.72 76.84
C GLU A 333 128.22 7.14 76.27
N VAL A 334 127.04 7.76 76.32
CA VAL A 334 126.80 9.20 76.21
C VAL A 334 126.43 9.72 74.81
N GLU A 335 125.31 10.44 74.80
CA GLU A 335 124.90 11.47 73.83
C GLU A 335 124.35 10.98 72.49
N LEU A 336 123.03 10.79 72.45
CA LEU A 336 122.10 11.76 71.83
C LEU A 336 120.81 11.07 71.39
N GLU A 337 119.70 11.41 72.06
CA GLU A 337 118.47 11.96 71.44
C GLU A 337 117.25 11.72 72.34
N GLU A 338 117.32 12.34 73.52
CA GLU A 338 116.19 12.66 74.40
C GLU A 338 115.25 13.73 73.81
N ILE A 339 115.32 14.06 72.52
CA ILE A 339 114.74 15.30 71.98
C ILE A 339 113.29 15.17 71.51
N ASN A 340 112.72 13.97 71.35
CA ASN A 340 111.40 13.83 70.69
C ASN A 340 110.21 13.52 71.62
N LYS A 341 110.26 13.92 72.90
CA LYS A 341 109.23 13.58 73.91
C LYS A 341 108.28 14.71 74.34
N GLU A 342 108.34 15.92 73.79
CA GLU A 342 107.67 17.09 74.39
C GLU A 342 106.47 17.68 73.61
N LYS A 343 106.02 17.05 72.52
CA LYS A 343 104.94 17.61 71.66
C LYS A 343 103.50 17.21 72.04
N ALA A 344 103.27 16.63 73.21
CA ALA A 344 102.05 15.86 73.50
C ALA A 344 101.06 16.49 74.52
N LEU A 345 100.98 17.81 74.75
CA LEU A 345 100.08 18.32 75.81
C LEU A 345 99.54 19.76 75.65
N GLU A 346 98.84 20.03 74.54
CA GLU A 346 97.86 21.14 74.46
C GLU A 346 96.48 20.66 73.96
N GLU A 347 96.16 19.40 74.23
CA GLU A 347 94.91 18.74 73.87
C GLU A 347 93.89 18.81 75.02
N GLU A 348 93.65 20.00 75.60
CA GLU A 348 92.61 20.17 76.65
C GLU A 348 92.01 21.59 76.77
N ARG A 349 92.20 22.48 75.79
CA ARG A 349 91.65 23.86 75.84
C ARG A 349 90.39 24.10 75.00
N LYS A 350 89.71 23.06 74.47
CA LYS A 350 88.53 23.22 73.59
C LYS A 350 87.20 22.62 74.10
N ILE A 351 87.05 22.36 75.40
CA ILE A 351 85.81 21.78 75.94
C ILE A 351 84.80 22.84 76.46
N ILE A 352 85.16 24.13 76.53
CA ILE A 352 84.25 25.18 77.02
C ILE A 352 83.96 26.18 75.89
N ALA A 353 83.12 25.82 74.92
CA ALA A 353 82.54 26.83 74.02
C ALA A 353 81.26 26.46 73.27
N ASN A 354 80.72 25.24 73.32
CA ASN A 354 79.58 24.88 72.46
C ASN A 354 78.48 24.06 73.15
N THR A 355 77.75 24.70 74.06
CA THR A 355 76.52 24.12 74.66
C THR A 355 75.39 25.15 74.70
N ILE A 356 75.21 25.92 73.63
CA ILE A 356 74.08 26.87 73.48
C ILE A 356 73.40 26.77 72.10
N SER A 357 73.99 26.09 71.10
CA SER A 357 73.42 26.04 69.73
C SER A 357 72.47 24.86 69.44
N GLU A 358 72.36 23.87 70.31
CA GLU A 358 71.55 22.67 70.03
C GLU A 358 70.08 22.74 70.50
N ARG A 359 69.69 23.75 71.28
CA ARG A 359 68.32 23.83 71.83
C ARG A 359 67.31 24.62 70.98
N ILE A 360 67.76 25.46 70.06
CA ILE A 360 66.89 26.36 69.28
C ILE A 360 66.49 25.77 67.91
N ALA A 361 67.26 24.81 67.39
CA ALA A 361 66.99 24.20 66.07
C ALA A 361 65.93 23.09 66.11
N VAL A 362 65.66 22.49 67.27
CA VAL A 362 64.72 21.36 67.42
C VAL A 362 63.29 21.83 67.67
N GLU A 363 63.07 22.97 68.35
CA GLU A 363 61.72 23.51 68.62
C GLU A 363 61.06 24.14 67.38
N ARG A 364 61.85 24.69 66.45
CA ARG A 364 61.31 25.35 65.24
C ARG A 364 60.79 24.36 64.18
N LYS A 365 61.39 23.17 64.10
CA LYS A 365 61.00 22.11 63.13
C LYS A 365 59.76 21.32 63.54
N VAL A 366 59.45 21.23 64.83
CA VAL A 366 58.28 20.48 65.31
C VAL A 366 56.99 21.29 65.14
N ALA A 367 57.05 22.62 65.24
CA ALA A 367 55.89 23.50 65.05
C ALA A 367 55.46 23.64 63.56
N GLU A 368 56.40 23.71 62.63
CA GLU A 368 56.09 23.81 61.18
C GLU A 368 55.43 22.54 60.62
N GLU A 369 55.82 21.36 61.11
CA GLU A 369 55.23 20.09 60.65
C GLU A 369 53.88 19.79 61.33
N GLU A 370 53.64 20.26 62.56
CA GLU A 370 52.33 20.12 63.21
C GLU A 370 51.24 21.00 62.56
N GLU A 371 51.55 22.24 62.14
CA GLU A 371 50.58 23.08 61.42
C GLU A 371 50.25 22.51 60.04
N ARG A 372 51.24 22.01 59.30
CA ARG A 372 51.06 21.49 57.95
C ARG A 372 50.24 20.20 57.91
N ILE A 373 50.36 19.34 58.91
CA ILE A 373 49.52 18.14 59.06
C ILE A 373 48.06 18.53 59.41
N LYS A 374 47.87 19.60 60.17
CA LYS A 374 46.54 20.10 60.54
C LYS A 374 45.83 20.74 59.34
N GLU A 375 46.54 21.54 58.55
CA GLU A 375 46.05 22.16 57.31
C GLU A 375 45.62 21.11 56.28
N VAL A 376 46.42 20.06 56.05
CA VAL A 376 46.07 19.00 55.09
C VAL A 376 44.84 18.20 55.54
N ARG A 377 44.64 18.00 56.85
CA ARG A 377 43.44 17.33 57.38
C ARG A 377 42.19 18.18 57.23
N GLU A 378 42.26 19.47 57.59
CA GLU A 378 41.12 20.38 57.47
C GLU A 378 40.73 20.63 56.01
N VAL A 379 41.69 20.79 55.10
CA VAL A 379 41.43 20.92 53.65
C VAL A 379 40.84 19.64 53.06
N SER A 380 41.37 18.47 53.42
CA SER A 380 40.86 17.18 52.91
C SER A 380 39.49 16.79 53.48
N GLU A 381 39.14 17.23 54.68
CA GLU A 381 37.78 17.08 55.24
C GLU A 381 36.80 18.07 54.61
N ALA A 382 37.21 19.32 54.38
CA ALA A 382 36.39 20.32 53.70
C ALA A 382 36.12 19.95 52.23
N ASP A 383 37.11 19.43 51.50
CA ASP A 383 36.95 18.99 50.12
C ASP A 383 36.06 17.75 50.02
N ARG A 384 36.18 16.79 50.93
CA ARG A 384 35.26 15.63 50.99
C ARG A 384 33.84 16.06 51.35
N ALA A 385 33.66 16.96 52.30
CA ALA A 385 32.34 17.46 52.65
C ALA A 385 31.69 18.21 51.48
N LYS A 386 32.46 19.03 50.76
CA LYS A 386 32.01 19.72 49.54
C LYS A 386 31.65 18.74 48.43
N GLN A 387 32.46 17.70 48.23
CA GLN A 387 32.23 16.69 47.19
C GLN A 387 31.00 15.82 47.51
N VAL A 388 30.78 15.49 48.78
CA VAL A 388 29.54 14.84 49.24
C VAL A 388 28.33 15.76 49.03
N GLN A 389 28.43 17.06 49.32
CA GLN A 389 27.34 18.01 49.06
C GLN A 389 27.02 18.18 47.57
N ILE A 390 28.03 18.21 46.70
CA ILE A 390 27.83 18.29 45.25
C ILE A 390 27.18 17.00 44.75
N MET A 391 27.67 15.83 45.19
CA MET A 391 27.06 14.54 44.83
C MET A 391 25.62 14.40 45.32
N ASP A 392 25.31 14.86 46.53
CA ASP A 392 23.93 14.86 47.07
C ASP A 392 23.03 15.82 46.28
N ALA A 393 23.57 16.98 45.87
CA ALA A 393 22.85 17.94 45.05
C ALA A 393 22.61 17.42 43.62
N GLU A 394 23.61 16.78 43.02
CA GLU A 394 23.50 16.12 41.71
C GLU A 394 22.53 14.95 41.78
N ALA A 395 22.62 14.07 42.79
CA ALA A 395 21.71 12.95 42.97
C ALA A 395 20.25 13.42 43.12
N LYS A 396 19.99 14.47 43.91
CA LYS A 396 18.65 15.07 44.04
C LYS A 396 18.17 15.73 42.76
N ALA A 397 19.05 16.44 42.04
CA ALA A 397 18.70 17.03 40.75
C ALA A 397 18.37 15.96 39.70
N GLN A 398 19.10 14.85 39.71
CA GLN A 398 18.87 13.73 38.79
C GLN A 398 17.61 12.95 39.16
N GLU A 399 17.32 12.77 40.44
CA GLU A 399 16.06 12.19 40.91
C GLU A 399 14.85 13.06 40.52
N GLU A 400 14.94 14.37 40.72
CA GLU A 400 13.90 15.33 40.34
C GLU A 400 13.71 15.37 38.81
N LEU A 401 14.81 15.36 38.04
CA LEU A 401 14.77 15.30 36.57
C LEU A 401 14.10 14.00 36.09
N ILE A 402 14.49 12.84 36.63
CA ILE A 402 13.91 11.55 36.27
C ILE A 402 12.42 11.54 36.64
N ARG A 403 12.05 12.07 37.81
CA ARG A 403 10.66 12.18 38.24
C ARG A 403 9.85 13.09 37.31
N GLN A 404 10.39 14.24 36.90
CA GLN A 404 9.71 15.16 35.98
C GLN A 404 9.58 14.58 34.56
N VAL A 405 10.64 13.94 34.04
CA VAL A 405 10.61 13.28 32.73
C VAL A 405 9.63 12.10 32.74
N LYS A 406 9.63 11.27 33.79
CA LYS A 406 8.67 10.16 33.90
C LYS A 406 7.24 10.63 34.11
N ALA A 407 7.03 11.73 34.82
CA ALA A 407 5.72 12.35 34.93
C ALA A 407 5.25 12.90 33.58
N ALA A 408 6.13 13.58 32.82
CA ALA A 408 5.82 14.10 31.49
C ALA A 408 5.54 12.98 30.48
N GLU A 409 6.33 11.90 30.47
CA GLU A 409 6.09 10.70 29.64
C GLU A 409 4.75 10.03 30.01
N ALA A 410 4.42 9.93 31.30
CA ALA A 410 3.14 9.40 31.74
C ALA A 410 1.97 10.30 31.31
N ASP A 411 2.13 11.62 31.37
CA ASP A 411 1.13 12.59 30.95
C ASP A 411 0.93 12.58 29.43
N GLU A 412 2.00 12.46 28.64
CA GLU A 412 1.95 12.28 27.19
C GLU A 412 1.22 10.98 26.82
N GLN A 413 1.56 9.87 27.48
CA GLN A 413 0.86 8.60 27.26
C GLN A 413 -0.62 8.71 27.62
N ARG A 414 -0.98 9.36 28.74
CA ARG A 414 -2.38 9.61 29.09
C ARG A 414 -3.09 10.47 28.04
N ALA A 415 -2.43 11.51 27.50
CA ALA A 415 -2.99 12.34 26.45
C ALA A 415 -3.22 11.55 25.15
N VAL A 416 -2.27 10.70 24.75
CA VAL A 416 -2.40 9.82 23.58
C VAL A 416 -3.52 8.80 23.76
N PHE A 417 -3.62 8.16 24.93
CA PHE A 417 -4.70 7.21 25.20
C PHE A 417 -6.06 7.90 25.26
N LYS A 418 -6.15 9.11 25.84
CA LYS A 418 -7.38 9.91 25.88
C LYS A 418 -7.79 10.38 24.48
N ALA A 419 -6.84 10.77 23.62
CA ALA A 419 -7.11 11.10 22.23
C ALA A 419 -7.63 9.87 21.45
N LYS A 420 -7.05 8.69 21.70
CA LYS A 420 -7.54 7.42 21.12
C LYS A 420 -8.93 7.06 21.63
N GLU A 421 -9.21 7.25 22.91
CA GLU A 421 -10.54 7.02 23.50
C GLU A 421 -11.59 7.96 22.87
N ILE A 422 -11.28 9.25 22.71
CA ILE A 422 -12.18 10.22 22.08
C ILE A 422 -12.44 9.85 20.62
N ASN A 423 -11.40 9.49 19.85
CA ASN A 423 -11.58 9.05 18.46
C ASN A 423 -12.39 7.76 18.37
N LEU A 424 -12.16 6.80 19.28
CA LEU A 424 -12.90 5.55 19.33
C LEU A 424 -14.38 5.80 19.69
N MET A 425 -14.66 6.67 20.66
CA MET A 425 -16.03 7.07 21.00
C MET A 425 -16.70 7.83 19.84
N ALA A 426 -16.03 8.79 19.22
CA ALA A 426 -16.56 9.52 18.07
C ALA A 426 -16.86 8.60 16.89
N GLN A 427 -16.02 7.58 16.66
CA GLN A 427 -16.24 6.59 15.61
C GLN A 427 -17.38 5.62 15.96
N ALA A 428 -17.48 5.19 17.21
CA ALA A 428 -18.61 4.41 17.70
C ALA A 428 -19.94 5.18 17.61
N ASP A 429 -19.93 6.49 17.93
CA ASP A 429 -21.10 7.36 17.81
C ASP A 429 -21.50 7.59 16.36
N LEU A 430 -20.52 7.76 15.45
CA LEU A 430 -20.77 7.85 14.01
C LEU A 430 -21.38 6.57 13.47
N GLU A 431 -20.85 5.40 13.86
CA GLU A 431 -21.41 4.11 13.46
C GLU A 431 -22.80 3.87 14.06
N ALA A 432 -23.05 4.27 15.31
CA ALA A 432 -24.36 4.18 15.94
C ALA A 432 -25.37 5.09 15.24
N ALA A 433 -25.00 6.33 14.93
CA ALA A 433 -25.82 7.28 14.19
C ALA A 433 -26.10 6.78 12.75
N ALA A 434 -25.11 6.20 12.07
CA ALA A 434 -25.28 5.62 10.74
C ALA A 434 -26.26 4.44 10.75
N LYS A 435 -26.14 3.53 11.73
CA LYS A 435 -27.08 2.41 11.91
C LYS A 435 -28.48 2.87 12.28
N GLN A 436 -28.63 3.91 13.10
CA GLN A 436 -29.92 4.53 13.40
C GLN A 436 -30.54 5.19 12.17
N ALA A 437 -29.74 5.89 11.36
CA ALA A 437 -30.21 6.49 10.12
C ALA A 437 -30.65 5.42 9.10
N GLU A 438 -29.92 4.31 8.98
CA GLU A 438 -30.30 3.20 8.11
C GLU A 438 -31.58 2.51 8.62
N ALA A 439 -31.73 2.32 9.94
CA ALA A 439 -32.95 1.80 10.54
C ALA A 439 -34.15 2.72 10.32
N MET A 440 -33.98 4.04 10.46
CA MET A 440 -35.02 5.03 10.14
C MET A 440 -35.38 5.02 8.66
N LYS A 441 -34.39 4.89 7.77
CA LYS A 441 -34.62 4.81 6.33
C LYS A 441 -35.44 3.57 5.98
N LYS A 442 -35.08 2.40 6.51
CA LYS A 442 -35.86 1.16 6.35
C LYS A 442 -37.27 1.28 6.94
N LYS A 443 -37.43 1.96 8.08
CA LYS A 443 -38.75 2.20 8.69
C LYS A 443 -39.58 3.15 7.83
N ALA A 444 -39.00 4.22 7.29
CA ALA A 444 -39.67 5.15 6.40
C ALA A 444 -40.05 4.50 5.07
N GLU A 445 -39.22 3.61 4.52
CA GLU A 445 -39.55 2.79 3.35
C GLU A 445 -40.71 1.82 3.66
N GLY A 446 -40.73 1.22 4.86
CA GLY A 446 -41.84 0.42 5.36
C GLY A 446 -43.15 1.21 5.51
N ASP A 447 -43.09 2.38 6.13
CA ASP A 447 -44.23 3.29 6.31
C ASP A 447 -44.73 3.82 4.95
N GLN A 448 -43.83 4.09 4.01
CA GLN A 448 -44.16 4.48 2.64
C GLN A 448 -44.86 3.34 1.88
N ALA A 449 -44.41 2.10 2.06
CA ALA A 449 -45.06 0.93 1.49
C ALA A 449 -46.46 0.69 2.10
N GLU A 450 -46.61 0.90 3.42
CA GLU A 450 -47.89 0.75 4.13
C GLU A 450 -48.89 1.85 3.75
N GLN A 451 -48.44 3.10 3.57
CA GLN A 451 -49.28 4.20 3.07
C GLN A 451 -49.58 4.10 1.57
N ALA A 452 -48.68 3.49 0.78
CA ALA A 452 -48.92 3.22 -0.64
C ALA A 452 -49.90 2.06 -0.87
N ALA A 453 -50.04 1.12 0.06
CA ALA A 453 -50.97 0.00 -0.03
C ALA A 453 -52.45 0.40 -0.26
N PRO A 454 -53.07 1.36 0.47
CA PRO A 454 -54.42 1.82 0.17
C PRO A 454 -54.52 2.60 -1.15
N GLY A 455 -53.44 3.25 -1.59
CA GLY A 455 -53.36 3.92 -2.91
C GLY A 455 -53.32 2.94 -4.07
N LEU A 456 -52.49 1.90 -3.98
CA LEU A 456 -52.42 0.78 -4.94
C LEU A 456 -53.71 -0.05 -4.93
N ALA A 457 -54.33 -0.27 -3.79
CA ALA A 457 -55.63 -0.92 -3.70
C ALA A 457 -56.73 -0.08 -4.39
N LYS A 458 -56.76 1.24 -4.17
CA LYS A 458 -57.68 2.14 -4.88
C LYS A 458 -57.40 2.20 -6.39
N ALA A 459 -56.13 2.21 -6.81
CA ALA A 459 -55.75 2.18 -8.22
C ALA A 459 -56.16 0.86 -8.90
N LYS A 460 -55.99 -0.28 -8.22
CA LYS A 460 -56.39 -1.59 -8.71
C LYS A 460 -57.92 -1.77 -8.74
N VAL A 461 -58.63 -1.17 -7.79
CA VAL A 461 -60.10 -1.06 -7.82
C VAL A 461 -60.56 -0.15 -8.95
N LEU A 462 -59.84 0.96 -9.23
CA LEU A 462 -60.10 1.83 -10.39
C LEU A 462 -59.85 1.12 -11.72
N GLU A 463 -58.81 0.29 -11.81
CA GLU A 463 -58.51 -0.51 -12.99
C GLU A 463 -59.55 -1.61 -13.22
N ILE A 464 -59.97 -2.32 -12.16
CA ILE A 464 -61.05 -3.30 -12.21
C ILE A 464 -62.39 -2.63 -12.55
N THR A 465 -62.68 -1.45 -11.99
CA THR A 465 -63.91 -0.70 -12.30
C THR A 465 -63.88 -0.09 -13.69
N ALA A 466 -62.72 0.30 -14.24
CA ALA A 466 -62.55 0.71 -15.63
C ALA A 466 -62.76 -0.46 -16.59
N ALA A 467 -62.19 -1.63 -16.29
CA ALA A 467 -62.41 -2.86 -17.06
C ALA A 467 -63.87 -3.37 -16.98
N ALA A 468 -64.55 -3.14 -15.84
CA ALA A 468 -65.97 -3.39 -15.70
C ALA A 468 -66.81 -2.39 -16.52
N ARG A 469 -66.43 -1.11 -16.53
CA ARG A 469 -67.08 -0.06 -17.33
C ARG A 469 -66.89 -0.26 -18.83
N GLU A 470 -65.77 -0.80 -19.26
CA GLU A 470 -65.52 -1.15 -20.66
C GLU A 470 -66.43 -2.32 -21.11
N LYS A 471 -66.63 -3.31 -20.23
CA LYS A 471 -67.61 -4.40 -20.44
C LYS A 471 -69.06 -3.93 -20.37
N GLU A 472 -69.39 -3.00 -19.48
CA GLU A 472 -70.71 -2.37 -19.41
C GLU A 472 -70.97 -1.47 -20.62
N GLY A 473 -69.98 -0.71 -21.11
CA GLY A 473 -70.09 0.10 -22.32
C GLY A 473 -70.36 -0.73 -23.59
N LEU A 474 -69.78 -1.94 -23.68
CA LEU A 474 -70.07 -2.91 -24.74
C LEU A 474 -71.48 -3.53 -24.62
N ALA A 475 -72.04 -3.60 -23.40
CA ALA A 475 -73.42 -4.03 -23.16
C ALA A 475 -74.42 -2.88 -23.36
N GLU A 476 -74.06 -1.66 -22.97
CA GLU A 476 -74.84 -0.43 -23.17
C GLU A 476 -74.93 -0.05 -24.64
N ALA A 477 -73.88 -0.27 -25.45
CA ALA A 477 -73.96 -0.12 -26.90
C ALA A 477 -75.03 -1.03 -27.54
N LYS A 478 -75.22 -2.25 -27.02
CA LYS A 478 -76.30 -3.18 -27.43
C LYS A 478 -77.67 -2.79 -26.88
N ILE A 479 -77.72 -2.12 -25.71
CA ILE A 479 -78.97 -1.65 -25.10
C ILE A 479 -79.42 -0.32 -25.72
N ILE A 480 -78.51 0.52 -26.21
CA ILE A 480 -78.81 1.80 -26.88
C ILE A 480 -79.42 1.58 -28.28
N GLU A 481 -79.04 0.50 -28.98
CA GLU A 481 -79.78 0.01 -30.17
C GLU A 481 -81.23 -0.40 -29.84
N ALA A 482 -81.48 -0.91 -28.63
CA ALA A 482 -82.81 -1.35 -28.18
C ALA A 482 -83.62 -0.27 -27.43
N LYS A 483 -82.99 0.80 -26.93
CA LYS A 483 -83.63 1.90 -26.20
C LYS A 483 -83.83 3.16 -27.04
N ALA A 484 -83.73 3.06 -28.36
CA ALA A 484 -84.14 4.10 -29.30
C ALA A 484 -85.68 4.31 -29.38
N GLY A 485 -86.48 3.59 -28.56
CA GLY A 485 -87.96 3.65 -28.60
C GLY A 485 -88.69 4.14 -27.35
N ALA A 486 -88.04 4.56 -26.26
CA ALA A 486 -88.76 4.72 -24.98
C ALA A 486 -88.34 5.85 -24.01
N LYS A 487 -87.80 6.99 -24.47
CA LYS A 487 -87.67 8.18 -23.60
C LYS A 487 -88.05 9.47 -24.30
N GLU A 488 -89.36 9.61 -24.55
CA GLU A 488 -90.00 10.89 -24.87
C GLU A 488 -90.61 11.57 -23.62
N LYS A 489 -90.56 10.97 -22.42
CA LYS A 489 -91.15 11.58 -21.21
C LYS A 489 -90.32 11.26 -19.96
N ASP A 490 -89.63 12.27 -19.46
CA ASP A 490 -89.50 12.64 -18.03
C ASP A 490 -88.27 13.53 -17.79
N GLY A 491 -88.23 14.65 -18.51
CA GLY A 491 -87.25 15.72 -18.35
C GLY A 491 -87.71 16.84 -17.40
N LEU A 492 -88.53 16.56 -16.38
CA LEU A 492 -89.13 17.60 -15.53
C LEU A 492 -88.87 17.46 -14.02
N ALA A 493 -88.00 16.54 -13.57
CA ALA A 493 -87.73 16.34 -12.14
C ALA A 493 -86.29 16.65 -11.67
N GLU A 494 -85.36 17.03 -12.56
CA GLU A 494 -83.95 17.22 -12.18
C GLU A 494 -83.58 18.67 -11.78
N ALA A 495 -84.43 19.66 -12.06
CA ALA A 495 -84.11 21.06 -11.77
C ALA A 495 -84.29 21.47 -10.29
N LYS A 496 -85.09 20.75 -9.49
CA LYS A 496 -85.32 21.08 -8.07
C LYS A 496 -84.30 20.48 -7.10
N VAL A 497 -83.66 19.37 -7.46
CA VAL A 497 -82.69 18.67 -6.59
C VAL A 497 -81.32 19.35 -6.62
N LEU A 498 -81.02 20.09 -7.68
CA LEU A 498 -79.77 20.84 -7.83
C LEU A 498 -79.69 22.07 -6.92
N GLU A 499 -80.82 22.67 -6.56
CA GLU A 499 -80.86 23.90 -5.75
C GLU A 499 -80.63 23.65 -4.25
N GLU A 500 -81.16 22.55 -3.68
CA GLU A 500 -80.93 22.20 -2.27
C GLU A 500 -79.50 21.71 -2.00
N LYS A 501 -78.88 21.01 -2.96
CA LYS A 501 -77.49 20.56 -2.84
C LYS A 501 -76.50 21.72 -2.71
N MET A 502 -76.72 22.82 -3.46
CA MET A 502 -75.84 23.98 -3.41
C MET A 502 -75.96 24.80 -2.12
N ARG A 503 -77.05 24.67 -1.35
CA ARG A 503 -77.18 25.31 -0.03
C ARG A 503 -76.49 24.52 1.10
N ALA A 504 -76.41 23.20 0.98
CA ALA A 504 -75.72 22.35 1.96
C ALA A 504 -74.19 22.45 1.87
N GLU A 505 -73.63 22.63 0.67
CA GLU A 505 -72.18 22.79 0.47
C GLU A 505 -71.64 24.12 1.01
N ALA A 506 -72.45 25.19 1.02
CA ALA A 506 -72.02 26.51 1.48
C ALA A 506 -71.80 26.60 3.01
N ILE A 507 -72.45 25.74 3.80
CA ILE A 507 -72.32 25.74 5.27
C ILE A 507 -71.09 24.90 5.69
N GLY A 508 -70.82 23.78 5.01
CA GLY A 508 -69.67 22.90 5.30
C GLY A 508 -68.30 23.50 4.98
N VAL A 509 -68.23 24.44 4.03
CA VAL A 509 -66.98 25.14 3.67
C VAL A 509 -66.56 26.15 4.74
N LYS A 510 -67.51 26.71 5.51
CA LYS A 510 -67.22 27.72 6.53
C LYS A 510 -66.65 27.14 7.83
N GLU A 511 -67.07 25.94 8.23
CA GLU A 511 -66.52 25.26 9.42
C GLU A 511 -65.18 24.57 9.15
N LYS A 512 -64.94 24.06 7.93
CA LYS A 512 -63.63 23.50 7.55
C LYS A 512 -62.53 24.55 7.51
N GLY A 513 -62.82 25.76 7.01
CA GLY A 513 -61.84 26.85 6.95
C GLY A 513 -61.35 27.31 8.34
N LEU A 514 -62.15 27.17 9.40
CA LEU A 514 -61.77 27.57 10.76
C LEU A 514 -60.86 26.54 11.46
N SER A 515 -60.99 25.24 11.15
CA SER A 515 -60.06 24.21 11.65
C SER A 515 -58.75 24.14 10.86
N GLU A 516 -58.79 24.42 9.56
CA GLU A 516 -57.58 24.51 8.72
C GLU A 516 -56.75 25.75 9.08
N ALA A 517 -57.37 26.89 9.41
CA ALA A 517 -56.65 28.07 9.87
C ALA A 517 -55.92 27.84 11.22
N ALA A 518 -56.54 27.14 12.17
CA ALA A 518 -55.93 26.84 13.47
C ALA A 518 -54.76 25.83 13.36
N THR A 519 -54.85 24.87 12.45
CA THR A 519 -53.77 23.89 12.20
C THR A 519 -52.60 24.48 11.42
N ILE A 520 -52.86 25.45 10.52
CA ILE A 520 -51.82 26.21 9.82
C ILE A 520 -51.09 27.16 10.78
N GLN A 521 -51.79 27.78 11.73
CA GLN A 521 -51.17 28.64 12.74
C GLN A 521 -50.27 27.84 13.71
N ALA A 522 -50.73 26.67 14.17
CA ALA A 522 -49.92 25.79 15.03
C ALA A 522 -48.70 25.17 14.31
N LYS A 523 -48.81 24.87 13.00
CA LYS A 523 -47.67 24.48 12.16
C LYS A 523 -46.69 25.62 11.93
N GLY A 524 -47.19 26.83 11.67
CA GLY A 524 -46.38 28.03 11.49
C GLY A 524 -45.56 28.38 12.73
N ASP A 525 -46.13 28.27 13.93
CA ASP A 525 -45.40 28.53 15.18
C ASP A 525 -44.33 27.44 15.44
N SER A 526 -44.62 26.18 15.12
CA SER A 526 -43.68 25.06 15.28
C SER A 526 -42.51 25.14 14.28
N GLU A 527 -42.80 25.50 13.03
CA GLU A 527 -41.82 25.69 11.96
C GLU A 527 -40.95 26.94 12.21
N ALA A 528 -41.54 28.04 12.70
CA ALA A 528 -40.80 29.25 13.06
C ALA A 528 -39.85 29.02 14.26
N HIS A 529 -40.25 28.21 15.25
CA HIS A 529 -39.37 27.82 16.35
C HIS A 529 -38.24 26.88 15.89
N ALA A 530 -38.52 25.94 14.98
CA ALA A 530 -37.51 25.05 14.40
C ALA A 530 -36.52 25.80 13.50
N GLU A 531 -36.99 26.78 12.73
CA GLU A 531 -36.16 27.61 11.85
C GLU A 531 -35.31 28.60 12.65
N LYS A 532 -35.83 29.18 13.73
CA LYS A 532 -35.05 30.00 14.67
C LYS A 532 -33.96 29.18 15.38
N ALA A 533 -34.24 27.94 15.78
CA ALA A 533 -33.25 27.05 16.39
C ALA A 533 -32.16 26.63 15.38
N LYS A 534 -32.53 26.35 14.13
CA LYS A 534 -31.58 26.10 13.05
C LYS A 534 -30.76 27.35 12.71
N GLY A 535 -31.38 28.52 12.70
CA GLY A 535 -30.70 29.80 12.47
C GLY A 535 -29.67 30.12 13.54
N LEU A 536 -29.98 29.86 14.82
CA LEU A 536 -29.03 30.00 15.94
C LEU A 536 -27.90 28.98 15.85
N ALA A 537 -28.18 27.71 15.54
CA ALA A 537 -27.16 26.68 15.38
C ALA A 537 -26.22 26.97 14.19
N VAL A 538 -26.76 27.50 13.08
CA VAL A 538 -25.96 27.91 11.90
C VAL A 538 -25.14 29.16 12.21
N ALA A 539 -25.67 30.10 13.00
CA ALA A 539 -24.93 31.28 13.45
C ALA A 539 -23.78 30.90 14.40
N ASP A 540 -24.02 29.98 15.34
CA ASP A 540 -22.99 29.47 16.25
C ASP A 540 -21.93 28.64 15.50
N ALA A 541 -22.35 27.85 14.52
CA ALA A 541 -21.43 27.11 13.64
C ALA A 541 -20.57 28.05 12.79
N LYS A 542 -21.15 29.10 12.21
CA LYS A 542 -20.39 30.14 11.48
C LYS A 542 -19.48 30.94 12.39
N ALA A 543 -19.88 31.23 13.62
CA ALA A 543 -19.04 31.92 14.60
C ALA A 543 -17.85 31.04 15.06
N ALA A 544 -18.09 29.74 15.26
CA ALA A 544 -17.03 28.76 15.57
C ALA A 544 -16.07 28.57 14.39
N GLN A 545 -16.61 28.47 13.17
CA GLN A 545 -15.82 28.38 11.95
C GLN A 545 -14.98 29.65 11.73
N GLY A 546 -15.57 30.84 11.92
CA GLY A 546 -14.84 32.11 11.82
C GLY A 546 -13.72 32.25 12.86
N LYS A 547 -13.90 31.71 14.08
CA LYS A 547 -12.82 31.63 15.08
C LYS A 547 -11.73 30.66 14.69
N ALA A 548 -12.09 29.48 14.17
CA ALA A 548 -11.13 28.50 13.68
C ALA A 548 -10.34 29.04 12.47
N GLU A 549 -11.00 29.73 11.54
CA GLU A 549 -10.37 30.40 10.40
C GLU A 549 -9.43 31.52 10.86
N ALA A 550 -9.82 32.32 11.86
CA ALA A 550 -8.96 33.34 12.44
C ALA A 550 -7.73 32.77 13.16
N GLU A 551 -7.87 31.65 13.88
CA GLU A 551 -6.76 30.94 14.52
C GLU A 551 -5.81 30.32 13.48
N VAL A 552 -6.34 29.72 12.42
CA VAL A 552 -5.55 29.19 11.30
C VAL A 552 -4.80 30.32 10.58
N LEU A 553 -5.45 31.45 10.38
CA LEU A 553 -4.83 32.61 9.74
C LEU A 553 -3.72 33.21 10.61
N LEU A 554 -3.92 33.27 11.93
CA LEU A 554 -2.89 33.69 12.90
C LEU A 554 -1.72 32.71 12.96
N ALA A 555 -2.00 31.40 12.94
CA ALA A 555 -0.97 30.37 12.90
C ALA A 555 -0.14 30.42 11.61
N LYS A 556 -0.80 30.63 10.46
CA LYS A 556 -0.11 30.85 9.18
C LYS A 556 0.74 32.11 9.19
N ALA A 557 0.19 33.24 9.63
CA ALA A 557 0.94 34.49 9.73
C ALA A 557 2.15 34.38 10.66
N LYS A 558 2.03 33.62 11.76
CA LYS A 558 3.14 33.34 12.67
C LYS A 558 4.19 32.42 12.03
N ALA A 559 3.77 31.35 11.35
CA ALA A 559 4.68 30.46 10.63
C ALA A 559 5.41 31.17 9.48
N GLU A 560 4.74 32.07 8.78
CA GLU A 560 5.36 32.94 7.76
C GLU A 560 6.37 33.91 8.39
N ALA A 561 6.04 34.50 9.54
CA ALA A 561 6.97 35.38 10.27
C ALA A 561 8.22 34.62 10.78
N ASP A 562 8.03 33.43 11.35
CA ASP A 562 9.12 32.58 11.84
C ASP A 562 9.99 32.10 10.66
N GLY A 563 9.37 31.68 9.55
CA GLY A 563 10.07 31.28 8.33
C GLY A 563 10.85 32.44 7.68
N LEU A 564 10.31 33.65 7.70
CA LEU A 564 11.04 34.85 7.27
C LEU A 564 12.23 35.14 8.20
N MET A 565 12.05 35.03 9.52
CA MET A 565 13.11 35.27 10.50
C MET A 565 14.29 34.29 10.34
N GLU A 566 13.99 33.01 10.09
CA GLU A 566 15.01 32.00 9.76
C GLU A 566 15.68 32.29 8.42
N LYS A 567 14.92 32.69 7.40
CA LYS A 567 15.45 33.04 6.08
C LYS A 567 16.36 34.26 6.11
N PHE A 568 16.01 35.29 6.89
CA PHE A 568 16.86 36.47 7.12
C PHE A 568 18.13 36.09 7.90
N SER A 569 18.02 35.21 8.89
CA SER A 569 19.18 34.72 9.65
C SER A 569 20.12 33.90 8.78
N ALA A 570 19.59 33.07 7.88
CA ALA A 570 20.36 32.31 6.89
C ALA A 570 21.04 33.23 5.88
N MET A 571 20.34 34.25 5.36
CA MET A 571 20.93 35.24 4.44
C MET A 571 22.05 36.06 5.09
N ASN A 572 21.93 36.36 6.40
CA ASN A 572 22.96 37.13 7.10
C ASN A 572 24.28 36.34 7.24
N ASN A 573 24.20 35.00 7.29
CA ASN A 573 25.35 34.10 7.37
C ASN A 573 25.93 33.69 6.01
N MET A 574 25.35 34.14 4.89
CA MET A 574 25.85 33.86 3.53
C MET A 574 26.88 34.89 3.08
N SER A 575 27.78 34.45 2.18
CA SER A 575 28.73 35.34 1.50
C SER A 575 28.03 36.34 0.56
N PRO A 576 28.62 37.50 0.22
CA PRO A 576 28.01 38.50 -0.65
C PRO A 576 27.54 37.94 -2.00
N ASP A 577 28.36 37.13 -2.65
CA ASP A 577 28.06 36.53 -3.96
C ASP A 577 26.91 35.50 -3.86
N SER A 578 26.87 34.73 -2.77
CA SER A 578 25.78 33.77 -2.51
C SER A 578 24.46 34.46 -2.23
N ARG A 579 24.50 35.61 -1.55
CA ARG A 579 23.31 36.42 -1.25
C ARG A 579 22.75 37.04 -2.53
N GLU A 580 23.60 37.57 -3.40
CA GLU A 580 23.17 38.16 -4.68
C GLU A 580 22.52 37.12 -5.60
N PHE A 581 23.07 35.90 -5.66
CA PHE A 581 22.46 34.78 -6.39
C PHE A 581 21.10 34.36 -5.80
N GLU A 582 21.00 34.30 -4.47
CA GLU A 582 19.75 33.98 -3.77
C GLU A 582 18.69 35.08 -3.96
N GLU A 583 19.06 36.35 -3.90
CA GLU A 583 18.18 37.48 -4.19
C GLU A 583 17.69 37.45 -5.64
N PHE A 584 18.56 37.08 -6.59
CA PHE A 584 18.17 36.92 -8.00
C PHE A 584 17.19 35.75 -8.19
N ARG A 585 17.46 34.60 -7.56
CA ARG A 585 16.55 33.45 -7.56
C ARG A 585 15.19 33.81 -6.97
N MET A 586 15.18 34.53 -5.85
CA MET A 586 13.95 34.99 -5.20
C MET A 586 13.16 35.97 -6.07
N LYS A 587 13.82 36.87 -6.81
CA LYS A 587 13.15 37.74 -7.78
C LYS A 587 12.47 36.95 -8.90
N LEU A 588 13.12 35.90 -9.40
CA LEU A 588 12.53 35.02 -10.42
C LEU A 588 11.35 34.21 -9.89
N GLU A 589 11.48 33.68 -8.67
CA GLU A 589 10.43 32.91 -8.02
C GLU A 589 9.20 33.79 -7.70
N TYR A 590 9.44 35.01 -7.20
CA TYR A 590 8.38 35.99 -6.97
C TYR A 590 7.70 36.39 -8.28
N GLY A 591 8.47 36.64 -9.35
CA GLY A 591 7.92 36.93 -10.67
C GLY A 591 7.10 35.77 -11.24
N LEU A 592 7.52 34.53 -11.02
CA LEU A 592 6.74 33.34 -11.40
C LEU A 592 5.42 33.27 -10.62
N GLN A 593 5.46 33.53 -9.31
CA GLN A 593 4.28 33.50 -8.44
C GLN A 593 3.28 34.60 -8.81
N GLU A 594 3.75 35.81 -9.11
CA GLU A 594 2.94 36.92 -9.61
C GLU A 594 2.28 36.58 -10.95
N MET A 595 3.03 35.97 -11.87
CA MET A 595 2.51 35.52 -13.16
C MET A 595 1.43 34.44 -13.00
N LEU A 596 1.62 33.46 -12.12
CA LEU A 596 0.63 32.43 -11.84
C LEU A 596 -0.63 33.03 -11.20
N ALA A 597 -0.48 33.90 -10.21
CA ALA A 597 -1.61 34.58 -9.58
C ALA A 597 -2.38 35.45 -10.59
N SER A 598 -1.69 36.13 -11.50
CA SER A 598 -2.33 36.89 -12.59
C SER A 598 -3.05 35.98 -13.58
N LEU A 599 -2.53 34.78 -13.87
CA LEU A 599 -3.18 33.81 -14.75
C LEU A 599 -4.45 33.23 -14.11
N ASP A 600 -4.40 32.91 -12.82
CA ASP A 600 -5.58 32.44 -12.08
C ASP A 600 -6.65 33.53 -11.99
N ALA A 601 -6.26 34.78 -11.70
CA ALA A 601 -7.18 35.91 -11.72
C ALA A 601 -7.82 36.10 -13.12
N ASN A 602 -7.03 35.99 -14.19
CA ASN A 602 -7.54 36.07 -15.56
C ASN A 602 -8.49 34.91 -15.90
N LYS A 603 -8.22 33.71 -15.39
CA LYS A 603 -9.08 32.53 -15.56
C LYS A 603 -10.43 32.72 -14.85
N ASP A 604 -10.42 33.24 -13.63
CA ASP A 604 -11.64 33.51 -12.88
C ASP A 604 -12.45 34.65 -13.51
N VAL A 605 -11.79 35.73 -13.95
CA VAL A 605 -12.43 36.80 -14.73
C VAL A 605 -13.04 36.24 -16.02
N ALA A 606 -12.32 35.39 -16.75
CA ALA A 606 -12.84 34.77 -17.97
C ALA A 606 -14.06 33.87 -17.68
N LYS A 607 -14.05 33.15 -16.55
CA LYS A 607 -15.17 32.29 -16.14
C LYS A 607 -16.41 33.11 -15.75
N GLU A 608 -16.23 34.17 -14.96
CA GLU A 608 -17.32 35.07 -14.57
C GLU A 608 -17.87 35.84 -15.79
N GLN A 609 -17.00 36.32 -16.69
CA GLN A 609 -17.42 36.93 -17.95
C GLN A 609 -18.19 35.95 -18.84
N ALA A 610 -17.74 34.69 -18.94
CA ALA A 610 -18.47 33.66 -19.66
C ALA A 610 -19.84 33.37 -19.04
N ALA A 611 -19.94 33.36 -17.70
CA ALA A 611 -21.20 33.20 -16.99
C ALA A 611 -22.15 34.39 -17.24
N VAL A 612 -21.65 35.63 -17.22
CA VAL A 612 -22.42 36.84 -17.53
C VAL A 612 -22.90 36.83 -18.98
N ILE A 613 -22.05 36.45 -19.94
CA ILE A 613 -22.42 36.32 -21.36
C ILE A 613 -23.46 35.22 -21.55
N ALA A 614 -23.30 34.07 -20.88
CA ALA A 614 -24.26 32.97 -20.93
C ALA A 614 -25.63 33.39 -20.38
N ALA A 615 -25.66 34.03 -19.22
CA ALA A 615 -26.90 34.54 -18.62
C ALA A 615 -27.53 35.67 -19.45
N ALA A 616 -26.72 36.53 -20.08
CA ALA A 616 -27.20 37.57 -20.97
C ALA A 616 -27.81 36.99 -22.24
N LEU A 617 -27.20 35.95 -22.84
CA LEU A 617 -27.73 35.24 -23.99
C LEU A 617 -29.02 34.48 -23.64
N GLU A 618 -29.05 33.80 -22.50
CA GLU A 618 -30.21 33.04 -22.00
C GLU A 618 -31.44 33.93 -21.78
N ASN A 619 -31.25 35.13 -21.25
CA ASN A 619 -32.34 36.08 -21.01
C ASN A 619 -32.63 37.02 -22.18
N SER A 620 -31.81 37.01 -23.24
CA SER A 620 -32.02 37.84 -24.42
C SER A 620 -32.96 37.16 -25.42
N ASN A 621 -34.04 37.85 -25.80
CA ASN A 621 -34.96 37.36 -26.84
C ASN A 621 -34.41 37.78 -28.23
N ILE A 622 -33.52 36.98 -28.79
CA ILE A 622 -32.88 37.26 -30.09
C ILE A 622 -33.73 36.67 -31.21
N ASP A 623 -34.46 37.52 -31.93
CA ASP A 623 -35.22 37.14 -33.11
C ASP A 623 -34.35 37.29 -34.38
N ILE A 624 -33.83 36.17 -34.90
CA ILE A 624 -32.92 36.18 -36.05
C ILE A 624 -33.74 36.20 -37.35
N VAL A 625 -33.96 37.39 -37.90
CA VAL A 625 -34.67 37.55 -39.19
C VAL A 625 -33.67 37.43 -40.35
N GLY A 626 -33.65 36.23 -40.97
CA GLY A 626 -33.17 35.91 -42.32
C GLY A 626 -32.00 36.72 -42.93
N GLY A 627 -30.79 36.17 -42.82
CA GLY A 627 -29.62 36.62 -43.59
C GLY A 627 -28.54 35.54 -43.61
N GLN A 628 -27.94 35.28 -44.77
CA GLN A 628 -27.00 34.18 -45.03
C GLN A 628 -25.73 34.28 -44.19
N GLY A 629 -25.68 33.64 -43.00
CA GLY A 629 -24.46 33.26 -42.25
C GLY A 629 -23.54 34.38 -41.72
N GLU A 630 -23.60 35.59 -42.29
CA GLU A 630 -22.70 36.71 -42.00
C GLU A 630 -22.88 37.27 -40.59
N TYR A 631 -24.09 37.18 -40.04
CA TYR A 631 -24.39 37.67 -38.69
C TYR A 631 -23.78 36.77 -37.61
N PHE A 632 -23.82 35.45 -37.80
CA PHE A 632 -23.18 34.49 -36.90
C PHE A 632 -21.65 34.62 -36.96
N ASP A 633 -21.08 34.82 -38.16
CA ASP A 633 -19.65 35.04 -38.34
C ASP A 633 -19.18 36.39 -37.74
N LYS A 634 -19.97 37.47 -37.88
CA LYS A 634 -19.67 38.77 -37.25
C LYS A 634 -19.87 38.76 -35.72
N LEU A 635 -20.88 38.05 -35.21
CA LEU A 635 -21.13 37.89 -33.77
C LEU A 635 -20.03 37.04 -33.12
N SER A 636 -19.65 35.92 -33.74
CA SER A 636 -18.57 35.05 -33.25
C SER A 636 -17.20 35.72 -33.33
N LYS A 637 -16.90 36.48 -34.40
CA LYS A 637 -15.67 37.29 -34.50
C LYS A 637 -15.67 38.45 -33.51
N GLY A 638 -16.80 39.12 -33.28
CA GLY A 638 -16.94 40.21 -32.32
C GLY A 638 -16.77 39.75 -30.85
N LEU A 639 -17.23 38.55 -30.52
CA LEU A 639 -16.99 37.90 -29.23
C LEU A 639 -15.56 37.35 -29.08
N GLY A 640 -14.92 36.93 -30.18
CA GLY A 640 -13.60 36.30 -30.18
C GLY A 640 -12.39 37.25 -30.21
N LEU A 641 -12.51 38.45 -30.80
CA LEU A 641 -11.38 39.36 -31.04
C LEU A 641 -11.16 40.44 -29.96
N GLY A 642 -12.09 40.62 -29.02
CA GLY A 642 -11.96 41.66 -27.98
C GLY A 642 -10.91 41.37 -26.90
N ASN A 643 -10.52 40.11 -26.70
CA ASN A 643 -9.92 39.70 -25.41
C ASN A 643 -8.51 39.08 -25.50
N ALA A 644 -7.97 38.78 -26.68
CA ALA A 644 -6.64 38.19 -26.81
C ALA A 644 -5.50 39.24 -26.80
N LEU A 645 -5.80 40.49 -27.16
CA LEU A 645 -4.78 41.53 -27.36
C LEU A 645 -4.40 42.31 -26.09
N ASN A 646 -5.31 42.47 -25.12
CA ASN A 646 -5.00 43.26 -23.92
C ASN A 646 -4.10 42.52 -22.92
N GLY A 647 -4.23 41.20 -22.77
CA GLY A 647 -3.45 40.44 -21.78
C GLY A 647 -1.96 40.25 -22.15
N PHE A 648 -1.63 40.31 -23.44
CA PHE A 648 -0.26 40.05 -23.91
C PHE A 648 0.58 41.32 -24.04
N LEU A 649 -0.05 42.48 -24.27
CA LEU A 649 0.64 43.76 -24.49
C LEU A 649 0.91 44.57 -23.23
N GLU A 650 0.15 44.40 -22.13
CA GLU A 650 0.28 45.28 -20.96
C GLU A 650 1.23 44.78 -19.86
N LYS A 651 1.74 43.53 -19.89
CA LYS A 651 2.45 42.97 -18.71
C LYS A 651 3.73 42.17 -18.97
N SER A 652 4.26 42.15 -20.20
CA SER A 652 5.57 41.51 -20.46
C SER A 652 6.65 42.57 -20.75
N PRO A 653 7.58 42.82 -19.81
CA PRO A 653 8.74 43.68 -20.05
C PRO A 653 9.58 43.20 -21.26
N ILE A 654 9.53 41.91 -21.57
CA ILE A 654 10.27 41.28 -22.68
C ILE A 654 9.56 41.54 -24.02
N ALA A 655 8.22 41.53 -24.04
CA ALA A 655 7.46 41.88 -25.24
C ALA A 655 7.66 43.35 -25.61
N ASP A 656 7.68 44.24 -24.61
CA ASP A 656 7.89 45.68 -24.82
C ASP A 656 9.31 45.98 -25.36
N ILE A 657 10.33 45.26 -24.89
CA ILE A 657 11.71 45.35 -25.41
C ILE A 657 11.80 44.82 -26.84
N LEU A 658 11.11 43.72 -27.17
CA LEU A 658 11.11 43.14 -28.52
C LEU A 658 10.34 44.00 -29.51
N VAL A 659 9.20 44.56 -29.11
CA VAL A 659 8.38 45.45 -29.93
C VAL A 659 9.09 46.78 -30.14
N ASN A 660 9.71 47.37 -29.12
CA ASN A 660 10.53 48.59 -29.28
C ASN A 660 11.80 48.35 -30.11
N ARG A 661 12.42 47.16 -30.03
CA ARG A 661 13.55 46.77 -30.89
C ARG A 661 13.14 46.49 -32.33
N PHE A 662 11.89 46.08 -32.56
CA PHE A 662 11.36 45.82 -33.91
C PHE A 662 10.75 47.07 -34.56
N LEU A 663 10.31 48.06 -33.77
CA LEU A 663 9.69 49.31 -34.24
C LEU A 663 10.61 50.54 -34.19
N GLY A 664 11.80 50.44 -33.58
CA GLY A 664 12.73 51.57 -33.41
C GLY A 664 14.03 51.41 -34.21
N GLY A 665 14.03 51.92 -35.44
CA GLY A 665 15.23 52.41 -36.13
C GLY A 665 15.29 53.94 -36.04
N ASP A 666 16.48 54.46 -35.72
CA ASP A 666 16.93 55.87 -35.62
C ASP A 666 16.75 56.64 -34.29
N ASP A 667 17.87 56.66 -33.54
CA ASP A 667 18.47 57.68 -32.67
C ASP A 667 17.68 58.94 -32.22
N LYS A 668 17.73 59.21 -30.89
CA LYS A 668 18.59 60.27 -30.32
C LYS A 668 18.63 60.31 -28.79
N ALA A 669 19.83 60.54 -28.27
CA ALA A 669 20.19 60.77 -26.88
C ALA A 669 19.53 62.00 -26.23
N LYS A 670 19.24 61.89 -24.92
CA LYS A 670 19.39 62.91 -23.86
C LYS A 670 18.99 62.27 -22.53
N ASP A 671 19.95 61.94 -21.67
CA ASP A 671 20.58 62.77 -20.64
C ASP A 671 19.92 62.60 -19.27
N SER A 672 20.78 62.40 -18.29
CA SER A 672 20.54 62.14 -16.86
C SER A 672 19.52 63.06 -16.17
N LYS A 673 18.82 62.54 -15.16
CA LYS A 673 18.94 63.00 -13.76
C LYS A 673 18.11 62.19 -12.76
N GLU A 674 18.72 62.04 -11.59
CA GLU A 674 18.22 61.56 -10.30
C GLU A 674 16.84 62.13 -9.90
N VAL A 675 16.08 61.40 -9.08
CA VAL A 675 15.81 61.70 -7.65
C VAL A 675 14.59 60.91 -7.15
N ASN A 676 14.79 60.19 -6.04
CA ASN A 676 13.86 59.56 -5.08
C ASN A 676 13.04 58.34 -5.48
#